data_AF-A0AAT9HJ67-F1
#
_entry.id   AF-A0AAT9HJ67-F1
#
_cell.length_a   1.000
_cell.length_b   1.000
_cell.length_c   1.000
_cell.angle_alpha   90.00
_cell.angle_beta   90.00
_cell.angle_gamma   90.00
#
_symmetry.space_group_name_H-M   'P 1'
#
loop_
_entity.id
_entity.type
_entity.pdbx_description
1 polymer ?
#
loop_
_entity_poly.entity_id
_entity_poly.type
_entity_poly.pdbx_seq_one_letter_code
_entity_poly.pdbx_strand_id
1 'polypeptide(L)'
;MPQHQDHVVGSTALSGRRRLARTCRDLTEARWFALAVVALILTNAALLGLETYSGLVEEWHRWLRLAEHACLAAFTVEILLRMAAHADRPQDFRKDPWNLFDLAVILCTLLPVVRENTTVLRLLRLARVLRTARFLPQLRIVLVAVARSLPGTLSFLLVGALLLYVYAMVGWVFFGRHDPEQYGSIGRAVLTLFLLMMLDGIGDAVHAGLEISRWSLLYYASYVLLASFVLVNVLIGVVLTSLEEARDMDEEEGGTARAAAGGGTAAAPSYRGGPQGPGRPGTRPRRRDRAVRRRAAGARAHGTGAAATGPPFSTVMSSGGSTEPSSAVRWYGRPGMLVARRHRMPVAAVRRPSLNMSRIALATLLATGALSAVADAAEPLDYVALGDSYAATPLVPPPDPADPLCVRSLAGYPRVAAEALGARLTDVSCSAATVGHLSGSPYPGTPPQYDALTPGTDLVSVTIGGNDTGLFDEALRCVNILPPPLGISCAQRNTAGGTDKVAARIDAWAPVFAGVLDEITRRAPDAEIFVVGYGNYLRADGCHPVQPFWKQDANYLQGAVDHLADVLRRTAEEHGATFVDTYTLGIGHDTCAAPADRYIEGVAPTSPAAPLHPNAAGARAIGGALATTVRAGTGEPRPRSPDSAGRGLAVPVRAKTG
;
A
#
# COMPACT_ATOMS: atom_id res chain seq x y z
N MET A 1 -47.84 25.76 55.25
CA MET A 1 -48.32 26.00 53.87
C MET A 1 -48.01 27.43 53.47
N PRO A 2 -47.74 27.77 52.20
CA PRO A 2 -47.22 26.99 51.04
C PRO A 2 -45.85 27.54 50.55
N GLN A 3 -44.91 26.80 49.93
CA GLN A 3 -44.81 26.17 48.59
C GLN A 3 -44.85 27.11 47.36
N HIS A 4 -43.72 27.18 46.63
CA HIS A 4 -43.59 27.26 45.17
C HIS A 4 -42.11 26.94 44.81
N GLN A 5 -41.72 25.72 44.43
CA GLN A 5 -41.75 25.11 43.08
C GLN A 5 -41.10 25.93 41.96
N ASP A 6 -39.93 25.47 41.50
CA ASP A 6 -39.39 25.41 40.12
C ASP A 6 -37.85 25.37 40.19
N HIS A 7 -37.14 24.26 40.00
CA HIS A 7 -36.84 23.66 38.69
C HIS A 7 -36.39 22.18 38.85
N VAL A 8 -37.29 21.22 38.63
CA VAL A 8 -36.93 19.78 38.43
C VAL A 8 -37.20 19.33 36.99
N VAL A 9 -37.75 20.20 36.14
CA VAL A 9 -38.24 19.86 34.79
C VAL A 9 -37.12 19.50 33.79
N GLY A 10 -35.85 19.84 34.06
CA GLY A 10 -34.73 19.52 33.17
C GLY A 10 -34.25 18.07 33.23
N SER A 11 -34.41 17.38 34.37
CA SER A 11 -33.81 16.05 34.61
C SER A 11 -34.61 14.90 33.98
N THR A 12 -35.94 15.00 33.99
CA THR A 12 -36.86 13.94 33.52
C THR A 12 -37.01 13.91 32.00
N ALA A 13 -37.03 15.05 31.32
CA ALA A 13 -37.08 15.10 29.85
C ALA A 13 -35.77 14.58 29.21
N LEU A 14 -34.62 14.87 29.83
CA LEU A 14 -33.32 14.31 29.45
C LEU A 14 -33.27 12.80 29.72
N SER A 15 -33.93 12.27 30.76
CA SER A 15 -33.98 10.84 31.03
C SER A 15 -34.91 10.09 30.05
N GLY A 16 -36.04 10.68 29.67
CA GLY A 16 -36.98 10.14 28.69
C GLY A 16 -36.41 10.10 27.27
N ARG A 17 -35.79 11.19 26.80
CA ARG A 17 -35.09 11.22 25.50
C ARG A 17 -33.94 10.22 25.45
N ARG A 18 -33.18 10.07 26.54
CA ARG A 18 -32.10 9.08 26.62
C ARG A 18 -32.62 7.65 26.64
N ARG A 19 -33.78 7.37 27.28
CA ARG A 19 -34.41 6.04 27.21
C ARG A 19 -34.90 5.73 25.81
N LEU A 20 -35.64 6.66 25.18
CA LEU A 20 -36.11 6.51 23.81
C LEU A 20 -34.94 6.27 22.85
N ALA A 21 -33.88 7.08 22.96
CA ALA A 21 -32.70 6.95 22.11
C ALA A 21 -31.98 5.60 22.32
N ARG A 22 -31.92 5.06 23.54
CA ARG A 22 -31.37 3.73 23.80
C ARG A 22 -32.22 2.62 23.17
N THR A 23 -33.52 2.61 23.44
CA THR A 23 -34.41 1.57 22.88
C THR A 23 -34.44 1.61 21.36
N CYS A 24 -34.45 2.80 20.76
CA CYS A 24 -34.38 2.94 19.31
C CYS A 24 -33.00 2.52 18.77
N ARG A 25 -31.89 2.80 19.46
CA ARG A 25 -30.56 2.30 19.08
C ARG A 25 -30.50 0.78 19.09
N ASP A 26 -30.93 0.15 20.18
CA ASP A 26 -30.96 -1.31 20.32
C ASP A 26 -31.77 -1.96 19.18
N LEU A 27 -32.85 -1.31 18.73
CA LEU A 27 -33.66 -1.74 17.60
C LEU A 27 -32.95 -1.54 16.26
N THR A 28 -32.37 -0.35 16.02
CA THR A 28 -31.75 0.00 14.73
C THR A 28 -30.40 -0.65 14.47
N GLU A 29 -29.66 -1.00 15.53
CA GLU A 29 -28.35 -1.68 15.47
C GLU A 29 -28.51 -3.21 15.31
N ALA A 30 -29.71 -3.75 15.48
CA ALA A 30 -29.96 -5.17 15.35
C ALA A 30 -29.76 -5.66 13.91
N ARG A 31 -29.04 -6.79 13.75
CA ARG A 31 -28.78 -7.41 12.45
C ARG A 31 -30.04 -7.66 11.62
N TRP A 32 -31.14 -8.07 12.27
CA TRP A 32 -32.41 -8.32 11.59
C TRP A 32 -33.04 -7.04 11.03
N PHE A 33 -32.85 -5.90 11.69
CA PHE A 33 -33.35 -4.62 11.21
C PHE A 33 -32.62 -4.20 9.94
N ALA A 34 -31.29 -4.35 9.92
CA ALA A 34 -30.49 -4.11 8.72
C ALA A 34 -30.92 -5.00 7.55
N LEU A 35 -31.10 -6.31 7.78
CA LEU A 35 -31.59 -7.25 6.77
C LEU A 35 -32.99 -6.91 6.27
N ALA A 36 -33.90 -6.51 7.17
CA ALA A 36 -35.26 -6.12 6.81
C ALA A 36 -35.29 -4.87 5.92
N VAL A 37 -34.47 -3.86 6.22
CA VAL A 37 -34.39 -2.66 5.38
C VAL A 37 -33.78 -2.97 4.01
N VAL A 38 -32.74 -3.82 3.95
CA VAL A 38 -32.18 -4.27 2.66
C VAL A 38 -33.23 -5.02 1.84
N ALA A 39 -33.97 -5.96 2.44
CA ALA A 39 -35.04 -6.68 1.78
C ALA A 39 -36.14 -5.74 1.26
N LEU A 40 -36.51 -4.71 2.04
CA LEU A 40 -37.48 -3.70 1.64
C LEU A 40 -36.99 -2.89 0.43
N ILE A 41 -35.71 -2.52 0.37
CA ILE A 41 -35.12 -1.80 -0.76
C ILE A 41 -35.12 -2.67 -2.02
N LEU A 42 -34.67 -3.93 -1.92
CA LEU A 42 -34.67 -4.86 -3.04
C LEU A 42 -36.08 -5.11 -3.56
N THR A 43 -37.06 -5.26 -2.67
CA THR A 43 -38.47 -5.41 -3.04
C THR A 43 -38.98 -4.16 -3.77
N ASN A 44 -38.70 -2.96 -3.23
CA ASN A 44 -39.08 -1.70 -3.87
C ASN A 44 -38.42 -1.52 -5.25
N ALA A 45 -37.15 -1.91 -5.40
CA ALA A 45 -36.44 -1.87 -6.68
C ALA A 45 -37.04 -2.86 -7.70
N ALA A 46 -37.40 -4.06 -7.27
CA ALA A 46 -38.08 -5.04 -8.11
C ALA A 46 -39.46 -4.53 -8.56
N LEU A 47 -40.25 -3.92 -7.67
CA LEU A 47 -41.53 -3.30 -8.00
C LEU A 47 -41.38 -2.18 -9.04
N LEU A 48 -40.36 -1.31 -8.90
CA LEU A 48 -40.01 -0.30 -9.90
C LEU A 48 -39.65 -0.91 -11.26
N GLY A 49 -38.89 -2.01 -11.26
CA GLY A 49 -38.57 -2.73 -12.50
C GLY A 49 -39.79 -3.38 -13.16
N LEU A 50 -40.74 -3.87 -12.37
CA LEU A 50 -42.00 -4.42 -12.86
C LEU A 50 -42.89 -3.33 -13.49
N GLU A 51 -42.85 -2.10 -12.98
CA GLU A 51 -43.59 -0.96 -13.57
C GLU A 51 -43.11 -0.59 -14.99
N THR A 52 -41.92 -1.03 -15.42
CA THR A 52 -41.42 -0.80 -16.79
C THR A 52 -42.13 -1.67 -17.84
N TYR A 53 -42.77 -2.76 -17.43
CA TYR A 53 -43.46 -3.67 -18.36
C TYR A 53 -44.93 -3.26 -18.49
N SER A 54 -45.28 -2.66 -19.64
CA SER A 54 -46.63 -2.13 -19.93
C SER A 54 -47.74 -3.15 -19.71
N GLY A 55 -47.52 -4.42 -20.07
CA GLY A 55 -48.53 -5.48 -19.91
C GLY A 55 -48.84 -5.86 -18.45
N LEU A 56 -47.90 -5.71 -17.51
CA LEU A 56 -48.17 -5.99 -16.09
C LEU A 56 -48.82 -4.80 -15.37
N VAL A 57 -48.50 -3.57 -15.78
CA VAL A 57 -49.03 -2.36 -15.16
C VAL A 57 -50.53 -2.23 -15.39
N GLU A 58 -51.03 -2.57 -16.57
CA GLU A 58 -52.46 -2.47 -16.90
C GLU A 58 -53.35 -3.34 -16.00
N GLU A 59 -52.88 -4.53 -15.62
CA GLU A 59 -53.61 -5.47 -14.75
C GLU A 59 -53.40 -5.21 -13.24
N TRP A 60 -52.17 -4.86 -12.83
CA TRP A 60 -51.77 -4.79 -11.41
C TRP A 60 -51.56 -3.37 -10.87
N HIS A 61 -51.93 -2.32 -11.61
CA HIS A 61 -51.69 -0.91 -11.26
C HIS A 61 -52.08 -0.54 -9.82
N ARG A 62 -53.21 -1.07 -9.33
CA ARG A 62 -53.70 -0.77 -7.97
C ARG A 62 -52.80 -1.40 -6.90
N TRP A 63 -52.37 -2.64 -7.11
CA TRP A 63 -51.51 -3.38 -6.18
C TRP A 63 -50.08 -2.85 -6.18
N LEU A 64 -49.55 -2.50 -7.36
CA LEU A 64 -48.23 -1.87 -7.49
C LEU A 64 -48.19 -0.52 -6.77
N ARG A 65 -49.21 0.34 -6.97
CA ARG A 65 -49.30 1.61 -6.23
C ARG A 65 -49.45 1.41 -4.72
N LEU A 66 -50.23 0.44 -4.27
CA LEU A 66 -50.37 0.15 -2.84
C LEU A 66 -49.03 -0.30 -2.24
N ALA A 67 -48.31 -1.17 -2.94
CA ALA A 67 -46.99 -1.63 -2.53
C ALA A 67 -45.96 -0.48 -2.49
N GLU A 68 -46.00 0.44 -3.47
CA GLU A 68 -45.14 1.63 -3.48
C GLU A 68 -45.39 2.53 -2.23
N HIS A 69 -46.67 2.76 -1.89
CA HIS A 69 -47.04 3.53 -0.71
C HIS A 69 -46.64 2.82 0.59
N ALA A 70 -46.79 1.50 0.65
CA ALA A 70 -46.37 0.70 1.79
C ALA A 70 -44.85 0.77 1.98
N CYS A 71 -44.06 0.66 0.90
CA CYS A 71 -42.62 0.84 0.92
C CYS A 71 -42.23 2.26 1.40
N LEU A 72 -42.88 3.30 0.87
CA LEU A 72 -42.64 4.68 1.30
C LEU A 72 -42.96 4.89 2.79
N ALA A 73 -44.07 4.34 3.27
CA ALA A 73 -44.44 4.41 4.68
C ALA A 73 -43.39 3.70 5.55
N ALA A 74 -42.96 2.50 5.15
CA ALA A 74 -41.93 1.75 5.85
C ALA A 74 -40.58 2.49 5.88
N PHE A 75 -40.16 3.13 4.78
CA PHE A 75 -38.96 3.99 4.77
C PHE A 75 -39.11 5.24 5.65
N THR A 76 -40.32 5.81 5.71
CA THR A 76 -40.60 6.95 6.58
C THR A 76 -40.49 6.55 8.04
N VAL A 77 -41.03 5.39 8.42
CA VAL A 77 -40.88 4.84 9.77
C VAL A 77 -39.41 4.54 10.08
N GLU A 78 -38.67 3.96 9.13
CA GLU A 78 -37.26 3.66 9.26
C GLU A 78 -36.41 4.92 9.55
N ILE A 79 -36.59 6.01 8.78
CA ILE A 79 -35.85 7.25 9.05
C ILE A 79 -36.26 7.91 10.37
N LEU A 80 -37.54 7.83 10.74
CA LEU A 80 -38.04 8.34 12.02
C LEU A 80 -37.41 7.59 13.20
N LEU A 81 -37.29 6.26 13.09
CA LEU A 81 -36.61 5.43 14.09
C LEU A 81 -35.12 5.78 14.19
N ARG A 82 -34.43 6.02 13.06
CA ARG A 82 -33.03 6.47 13.04
C ARG A 82 -32.84 7.86 13.64
N MET A 83 -33.76 8.79 13.36
CA MET A 83 -33.76 10.11 14.00
C MET A 83 -34.01 10.00 15.52
N ALA A 84 -34.92 9.12 15.94
CA ALA A 84 -35.20 8.86 17.35
C ALA A 84 -34.03 8.20 18.09
N ALA A 85 -33.26 7.32 17.41
CA ALA A 85 -32.03 6.72 17.92
C ALA A 85 -30.95 7.77 18.26
N HIS A 86 -30.96 8.91 17.55
CA HIS A 86 -30.08 10.06 17.76
C HIS A 86 -30.75 11.22 18.53
N ALA A 87 -31.90 11.00 19.18
CA ALA A 87 -32.66 12.06 19.85
C ALA A 87 -31.92 12.72 21.03
N ASP A 88 -30.95 12.03 21.63
CA ASP A 88 -30.06 12.57 22.66
C ASP A 88 -28.88 13.37 22.09
N ARG A 89 -28.53 13.16 20.81
CA ARG A 89 -27.44 13.84 20.09
C ARG A 89 -27.82 14.13 18.62
N PRO A 90 -28.67 15.13 18.36
CA PRO A 90 -29.14 15.44 17.00
C PRO A 90 -28.04 15.98 16.07
N GLN A 91 -26.88 16.36 16.60
CA GLN A 91 -25.73 16.77 15.80
C GLN A 91 -25.11 15.58 15.06
N ASP A 92 -25.12 14.39 15.66
CA ASP A 92 -24.48 13.21 15.08
C ASP A 92 -25.29 12.70 13.87
N PHE A 93 -26.63 12.82 13.92
CA PHE A 93 -27.49 12.53 12.76
C PHE A 93 -27.17 13.41 11.54
N ARG A 94 -26.84 14.69 11.76
CA ARG A 94 -26.54 15.65 10.67
C ARG A 94 -25.11 15.53 10.13
N LYS A 95 -24.20 14.91 10.87
CA LYS A 95 -22.82 14.68 10.43
C LYS A 95 -22.69 13.50 9.47
N ASP A 96 -23.63 12.55 9.52
CA ASP A 96 -23.67 11.41 8.61
C ASP A 96 -24.31 11.83 7.26
N PRO A 97 -23.55 11.88 6.15
CA PRO A 97 -24.05 12.29 4.84
C PRO A 97 -25.18 11.38 4.33
N TRP A 98 -25.18 10.11 4.73
CA TRP A 98 -26.15 9.12 4.26
C TRP A 98 -27.51 9.29 4.92
N ASN A 99 -27.54 9.60 6.22
CA ASN A 99 -28.79 9.92 6.91
C ASN A 99 -29.42 11.22 6.37
N LEU A 100 -28.59 12.20 6.02
CA LEU A 100 -29.06 13.44 5.39
C LEU A 100 -29.61 13.20 3.97
N PHE A 101 -28.92 12.37 3.17
CA PHE A 101 -29.38 11.96 1.85
C PHE A 101 -30.74 11.22 1.93
N ASP A 102 -30.87 10.26 2.84
CA ASP A 102 -32.10 9.49 3.00
C ASP A 102 -33.26 10.38 3.43
N LEU A 103 -33.02 11.27 4.40
CA LEU A 103 -33.98 12.27 4.84
C LEU A 103 -34.39 13.18 3.67
N ALA A 104 -33.44 13.66 2.87
CA ALA A 104 -33.72 14.50 1.72
C ALA A 104 -34.59 13.77 0.69
N VAL A 105 -34.30 12.50 0.37
CA VAL A 105 -35.11 11.71 -0.57
C VAL A 105 -36.54 11.49 -0.05
N ILE A 106 -36.72 11.25 1.26
CA ILE A 106 -38.06 11.13 1.88
C ILE A 106 -38.78 12.48 1.86
N LEU A 107 -38.10 13.55 2.24
CA LEU A 107 -38.68 14.89 2.30
C LEU A 107 -39.07 15.38 0.90
N CYS A 108 -38.21 15.23 -0.10
CA CYS A 108 -38.52 15.55 -1.50
C CYS A 108 -39.68 14.74 -2.06
N THR A 109 -39.87 13.50 -1.59
CA THR A 109 -41.06 12.69 -1.94
C THR A 109 -42.34 13.23 -1.28
N LEU A 110 -42.23 13.77 -0.07
CA LEU A 110 -43.37 14.28 0.71
C LEU A 110 -43.74 15.73 0.35
N LEU A 111 -42.82 16.50 -0.24
CA LEU A 111 -43.02 17.91 -0.58
C LEU A 111 -44.11 18.10 -1.67
N PRO A 112 -45.15 18.92 -1.42
CA PRO A 112 -46.25 19.15 -2.37
C PRO A 112 -45.81 19.82 -3.68
N VAL A 113 -44.84 20.74 -3.62
CA VAL A 113 -44.29 21.46 -4.80
C VAL A 113 -43.65 20.51 -5.81
N VAL A 114 -43.09 19.40 -5.32
CA VAL A 114 -42.51 18.36 -6.18
C VAL A 114 -43.60 17.44 -6.73
N ARG A 115 -44.75 17.32 -6.05
CA ARG A 115 -45.87 16.48 -6.48
C ARG A 115 -46.55 16.95 -7.77
N GLU A 116 -46.45 18.23 -8.10
CA GLU A 116 -47.02 18.79 -9.33
C GLU A 116 -46.25 18.34 -10.58
N ASN A 117 -44.96 17.98 -10.44
CA ASN A 117 -44.10 17.60 -11.56
C ASN A 117 -43.86 16.08 -11.60
N THR A 118 -44.72 15.37 -12.34
CA THR A 118 -44.75 13.89 -12.35
C THR A 118 -43.46 13.21 -12.85
N THR A 119 -42.63 13.91 -13.63
CA THR A 119 -41.32 13.43 -14.09
C THR A 119 -40.27 13.51 -12.99
N VAL A 120 -40.25 14.61 -12.22
CA VAL A 120 -39.35 14.77 -11.07
C VAL A 120 -39.68 13.74 -9.99
N LEU A 121 -40.97 13.50 -9.72
CA LEU A 121 -41.38 12.42 -8.82
C LEU A 121 -40.92 11.04 -9.31
N ARG A 122 -40.99 10.77 -10.61
CA ARG A 122 -40.51 9.50 -11.19
C ARG A 122 -39.01 9.32 -11.00
N LEU A 123 -38.22 10.36 -11.22
CA LEU A 123 -36.77 10.33 -10.99
C LEU A 123 -36.42 10.20 -9.50
N LEU A 124 -37.15 10.89 -8.62
CA LEU A 124 -36.95 10.78 -7.17
C LEU A 124 -37.34 9.40 -6.61
N ARG A 125 -38.26 8.68 -7.25
CA ARG A 125 -38.53 7.28 -6.92
C ARG A 125 -37.31 6.41 -7.22
N LEU A 126 -36.63 6.64 -8.33
CA LEU A 126 -35.38 5.93 -8.69
C LEU A 126 -34.24 6.26 -7.73
N ALA A 127 -34.17 7.51 -7.24
CA ALA A 127 -33.17 7.90 -6.24
C ALA A 127 -33.26 7.08 -4.94
N ARG A 128 -34.42 6.48 -4.62
CA ARG A 128 -34.56 5.57 -3.47
C ARG A 128 -33.79 4.25 -3.66
N VAL A 129 -33.57 3.80 -4.89
CA VAL A 129 -32.75 2.61 -5.19
C VAL A 129 -31.29 2.90 -4.84
N LEU A 130 -30.84 4.15 -4.97
CA LEU A 130 -29.50 4.58 -4.61
C LEU A 130 -29.21 4.41 -3.10
N ARG A 131 -30.24 4.29 -2.26
CA ARG A 131 -30.09 3.95 -0.83
C ARG A 131 -29.44 2.59 -0.60
N THR A 132 -29.54 1.66 -1.55
CA THR A 132 -28.84 0.37 -1.48
C THR A 132 -27.33 0.58 -1.30
N ALA A 133 -26.78 1.67 -1.86
CA ALA A 133 -25.36 2.00 -1.75
C ALA A 133 -24.90 2.20 -0.30
N ARG A 134 -25.77 2.66 0.61
CA ARG A 134 -25.43 2.81 2.03
C ARG A 134 -25.23 1.47 2.74
N PHE A 135 -25.85 0.40 2.22
CA PHE A 135 -25.78 -0.95 2.76
C PHE A 135 -24.72 -1.83 2.10
N LEU A 136 -24.19 -1.40 0.95
CA LEU A 136 -23.12 -2.07 0.24
C LEU A 136 -21.79 -1.38 0.61
N PRO A 137 -21.03 -1.91 1.59
CA PRO A 137 -19.83 -1.26 2.08
C PRO A 137 -18.77 -1.05 1.00
N GLN A 138 -18.78 -1.85 -0.07
CA GLN A 138 -17.91 -1.69 -1.22
C GLN A 138 -18.35 -0.51 -2.12
N LEU A 139 -19.65 -0.36 -2.39
CA LEU A 139 -20.16 0.71 -3.25
C LEU A 139 -19.97 2.10 -2.61
N ARG A 140 -20.13 2.21 -1.28
CA ARG A 140 -19.81 3.46 -0.56
C ARG A 140 -18.33 3.83 -0.68
N ILE A 141 -17.41 2.85 -0.62
CA ILE A 141 -15.97 3.11 -0.68
C ILE A 141 -15.63 3.63 -2.07
N VAL A 142 -16.14 2.99 -3.12
CA VAL A 142 -15.95 3.43 -4.51
C VAL A 142 -16.52 4.83 -4.74
N LEU A 143 -17.75 5.11 -4.29
CA LEU A 143 -18.37 6.44 -4.44
C LEU A 143 -17.60 7.54 -3.69
N VAL A 144 -17.12 7.24 -2.48
CA VAL A 144 -16.32 8.18 -1.70
C VAL A 144 -14.94 8.40 -2.32
N ALA A 145 -14.30 7.35 -2.84
CA ALA A 145 -13.03 7.45 -3.56
C ALA A 145 -13.16 8.33 -4.81
N VAL A 146 -14.17 8.07 -5.66
CA VAL A 146 -14.45 8.89 -6.85
C VAL A 146 -14.73 10.35 -6.49
N ALA A 147 -15.46 10.59 -5.38
CA ALA A 147 -15.75 11.95 -4.93
C ALA A 147 -14.50 12.67 -4.38
N ARG A 148 -13.58 11.95 -3.74
CA ARG A 148 -12.31 12.49 -3.23
C ARG A 148 -11.30 12.75 -4.35
N SER A 149 -11.36 12.00 -5.46
CA SER A 149 -10.48 12.19 -6.61
C SER A 149 -10.91 13.35 -7.54
N LEU A 150 -12.17 13.82 -7.43
CA LEU A 150 -12.71 14.92 -8.25
C LEU A 150 -11.97 16.26 -8.07
N PRO A 151 -11.70 16.72 -6.83
CA PRO A 151 -10.99 17.97 -6.57
C PRO A 151 -9.60 18.07 -7.23
N GLY A 152 -8.86 16.96 -7.28
CA GLY A 152 -7.53 16.91 -7.91
C GLY A 152 -7.54 17.19 -9.41
N THR A 153 -8.68 16.95 -10.08
CA THR A 153 -8.81 17.04 -11.54
C THR A 153 -9.60 18.26 -12.02
N LEU A 154 -10.20 19.02 -11.09
CA LEU A 154 -10.97 20.24 -11.37
C LEU A 154 -10.20 21.29 -12.19
N SER A 155 -8.90 21.47 -11.91
CA SER A 155 -8.07 22.45 -12.63
C SER A 155 -7.97 22.12 -14.12
N PHE A 156 -7.81 20.85 -14.48
CA PHE A 156 -7.73 20.42 -15.87
C PHE A 156 -9.10 20.42 -16.55
N LEU A 157 -10.17 20.07 -15.81
CA LEU A 157 -11.55 20.20 -16.29
C LEU A 157 -11.91 21.66 -16.60
N LEU A 158 -11.45 22.62 -15.80
CA LEU A 158 -11.65 24.05 -16.06
C LEU A 158 -10.93 24.51 -17.33
N VAL A 159 -9.68 24.05 -17.54
CA VAL A 159 -8.92 24.33 -18.77
C VAL A 159 -9.62 23.71 -19.98
N GLY A 160 -10.12 22.48 -19.87
CA GLY A 160 -10.90 21.81 -20.92
C GLY A 160 -12.20 22.53 -21.25
N ALA A 161 -12.95 22.96 -20.22
CA ALA A 161 -14.19 23.73 -20.39
C ALA A 161 -13.92 25.09 -21.07
N LEU A 162 -12.83 25.77 -20.69
CA LEU A 162 -12.42 27.02 -21.35
C LEU A 162 -12.05 26.81 -22.81
N LEU A 163 -11.24 25.78 -23.11
CA LEU A 163 -10.86 25.41 -24.47
C LEU A 163 -12.10 25.14 -25.32
N LEU A 164 -13.02 24.35 -24.79
CA LEU A 164 -14.27 23.97 -25.46
C LEU A 164 -15.16 25.19 -25.71
N TYR A 165 -15.30 26.09 -24.74
CA TYR A 165 -16.04 27.34 -24.91
C TYR A 165 -15.42 28.24 -26.00
N VAL A 166 -14.10 28.43 -25.97
CA VAL A 166 -13.39 29.25 -26.97
C VAL A 166 -13.57 28.67 -28.38
N TYR A 167 -13.36 27.36 -28.55
CA TYR A 167 -13.55 26.71 -29.84
C TYR A 167 -15.01 26.68 -30.29
N ALA A 168 -15.97 26.58 -29.36
CA ALA A 168 -17.40 26.66 -29.67
C ALA A 168 -17.78 28.05 -30.18
N MET A 169 -17.23 29.10 -29.57
CA MET A 169 -17.43 30.48 -30.02
C MET A 169 -16.83 30.70 -31.42
N VAL A 170 -15.61 30.21 -31.65
CA VAL A 170 -14.94 30.27 -32.95
C VAL A 170 -15.73 29.50 -34.02
N GLY A 171 -16.18 28.28 -33.70
CA GLY A 171 -16.98 27.45 -34.59
C GLY A 171 -18.34 28.07 -34.92
N TRP A 172 -19.02 28.66 -33.93
CA TRP A 172 -20.27 29.39 -34.16
C TRP A 172 -20.07 30.60 -35.09
N VAL A 173 -18.98 31.37 -34.91
CA VAL A 173 -18.66 32.52 -35.78
C VAL A 173 -18.39 32.09 -37.22
N PHE A 174 -17.63 31.02 -37.44
CA PHE A 174 -17.22 30.59 -38.79
C PHE A 174 -18.27 29.71 -39.50
N PHE A 175 -18.84 28.74 -38.78
CA PHE A 175 -19.68 27.69 -39.35
C PHE A 175 -21.17 27.88 -39.06
N GLY A 176 -21.58 28.73 -38.11
CA GLY A 176 -22.98 28.80 -37.66
C GLY A 176 -24.00 29.22 -38.73
N ARG A 177 -23.57 29.85 -39.83
CA ARG A 177 -24.43 30.15 -40.99
C ARG A 177 -24.47 29.04 -42.05
N HIS A 178 -23.42 28.23 -42.12
CA HIS A 178 -23.23 27.20 -43.15
C HIS A 178 -23.70 25.83 -42.65
N ASP A 179 -23.45 25.54 -41.37
CA ASP A 179 -23.89 24.33 -40.67
C ASP A 179 -24.63 24.71 -39.37
N PRO A 180 -25.90 25.13 -39.49
CA PRO A 180 -26.70 25.53 -38.34
C PRO A 180 -27.10 24.33 -37.45
N GLU A 181 -27.06 23.10 -37.96
CA GLU A 181 -27.39 21.90 -37.18
C GLU A 181 -26.34 21.63 -36.10
N GLN A 182 -25.07 21.81 -36.44
CA GLN A 182 -23.95 21.57 -35.53
C GLN A 182 -23.45 22.85 -34.84
N TYR A 183 -23.46 23.99 -35.53
CA TYR A 183 -22.88 25.25 -35.04
C TYR A 183 -23.87 26.40 -34.93
N GLY A 184 -25.19 26.18 -35.06
CA GLY A 184 -26.19 27.26 -35.03
C GLY A 184 -26.37 27.96 -33.68
N SER A 185 -25.90 27.35 -32.58
CA SER A 185 -25.88 27.96 -31.25
C SER A 185 -24.65 27.51 -30.48
N ILE A 186 -24.23 28.28 -29.46
CA ILE A 186 -23.09 27.92 -28.61
C ILE A 186 -23.30 26.54 -27.97
N GLY A 187 -24.52 26.21 -27.51
CA GLY A 187 -24.81 24.91 -26.91
C GLY A 187 -24.65 23.73 -27.88
N ARG A 188 -25.05 23.91 -29.14
CA ARG A 188 -24.83 22.91 -30.20
C ARG A 188 -23.35 22.77 -30.55
N ALA A 189 -22.64 23.89 -30.70
CA ALA A 189 -21.22 23.89 -30.98
C ALA A 189 -20.41 23.22 -29.85
N VAL A 190 -20.78 23.47 -28.59
CA VAL A 190 -20.23 22.79 -27.40
C VAL A 190 -20.45 21.28 -27.48
N LEU A 191 -21.66 20.84 -27.83
CA LEU A 191 -21.99 19.42 -27.96
C LEU A 191 -21.18 18.74 -29.08
N THR A 192 -21.13 19.37 -30.26
CA THR A 192 -20.34 18.88 -31.41
C THR A 192 -18.87 18.75 -31.05
N LEU A 193 -18.28 19.76 -30.41
CA LEU A 193 -16.89 19.72 -29.98
C LEU A 193 -16.65 18.69 -28.88
N PHE A 194 -17.57 18.52 -27.94
CA PHE A 194 -17.49 17.48 -26.91
C PHE A 194 -17.43 16.07 -27.52
N LEU A 195 -18.23 15.79 -28.56
CA LEU A 195 -18.15 14.53 -29.30
C LEU A 195 -16.82 14.38 -30.05
N LEU A 196 -16.36 15.46 -30.70
CA LEU A 196 -15.07 15.48 -31.39
C LEU A 196 -13.87 15.30 -30.44
N MET A 197 -13.98 15.67 -29.18
CA MET A 197 -12.96 15.39 -28.14
C MET A 197 -12.79 13.88 -27.91
N MET A 198 -13.85 13.10 -28.07
CA MET A 198 -13.82 11.64 -28.01
C MET A 198 -13.46 11.00 -29.37
N LEU A 199 -13.09 11.84 -30.36
CA LEU A 199 -12.87 11.46 -31.76
C LEU A 199 -14.11 10.84 -32.43
N ASP A 200 -15.29 11.03 -31.85
CA ASP A 200 -16.54 10.53 -32.41
C ASP A 200 -17.03 11.48 -33.51
N GLY A 201 -17.38 10.94 -34.68
CA GLY A 201 -17.87 11.73 -35.82
C GLY A 201 -16.84 12.66 -36.50
N ILE A 202 -15.53 12.50 -36.26
CA ILE A 202 -14.49 13.39 -36.83
C ILE A 202 -14.46 13.39 -38.36
N GLY A 203 -14.71 12.26 -39.00
CA GLY A 203 -14.71 12.14 -40.47
C GLY A 203 -15.79 13.01 -41.10
N ASP A 204 -17.01 12.92 -40.57
CA ASP A 204 -18.16 13.68 -41.04
C ASP A 204 -17.98 15.18 -40.81
N ALA A 205 -17.47 15.58 -39.64
CA ALA A 205 -17.20 16.97 -39.32
C ALA A 205 -16.12 17.59 -40.24
N VAL A 206 -15.06 16.84 -40.53
CA VAL A 206 -14.00 17.28 -41.46
C VAL A 206 -14.53 17.35 -42.88
N HIS A 207 -15.33 16.38 -43.33
CA HIS A 207 -15.95 16.41 -44.66
C HIS A 207 -16.90 17.59 -44.83
N ALA A 208 -17.81 17.82 -43.89
CA ALA A 208 -18.69 18.99 -43.87
C ALA A 208 -17.89 20.30 -43.85
N GLY A 209 -16.81 20.35 -43.08
CA GLY A 209 -15.90 21.50 -43.05
C GLY A 209 -15.19 21.76 -44.38
N LEU A 210 -14.77 20.72 -45.09
CA LEU A 210 -14.08 20.81 -46.37
C LEU A 210 -14.99 21.34 -47.49
N GLU A 211 -16.28 21.03 -47.43
CA GLU A 211 -17.29 21.60 -48.34
C GLU A 211 -17.44 23.12 -48.18
N ILE A 212 -17.19 23.64 -46.97
CA ILE A 212 -17.22 25.07 -46.69
C ILE A 212 -15.89 25.73 -47.11
N SER A 213 -14.77 25.22 -46.62
CA SER A 213 -13.43 25.76 -46.90
C SER A 213 -12.34 24.76 -46.55
N ARG A 214 -11.29 24.70 -47.36
CA ARG A 214 -10.11 23.85 -47.09
C ARG A 214 -9.34 24.28 -45.83
N TRP A 215 -9.52 25.51 -45.37
CA TRP A 215 -8.89 26.01 -44.14
C TRP A 215 -9.58 25.52 -42.85
N SER A 216 -10.78 24.93 -42.94
CA SER A 216 -11.47 24.31 -41.81
C SER A 216 -10.68 23.14 -41.20
N LEU A 217 -9.84 22.48 -42.00
CA LEU A 217 -8.88 21.47 -41.54
C LEU A 217 -8.01 21.98 -40.38
N LEU A 218 -7.58 23.24 -40.42
CA LEU A 218 -6.76 23.80 -39.34
C LEU A 218 -7.57 23.96 -38.05
N TYR A 219 -8.85 24.30 -38.14
CA TYR A 219 -9.74 24.39 -36.99
C TYR A 219 -9.90 23.02 -36.33
N TYR A 220 -10.29 21.99 -37.10
CA TYR A 220 -10.51 20.65 -36.57
C TYR A 220 -9.21 20.01 -36.07
N ALA A 221 -8.10 20.13 -36.83
CA ALA A 221 -6.81 19.56 -36.44
C ALA A 221 -6.26 20.23 -35.16
N SER A 222 -6.34 21.56 -35.06
CA SER A 222 -5.87 22.27 -33.85
C SER A 222 -6.74 21.96 -32.64
N TYR A 223 -8.07 21.86 -32.83
CA TYR A 223 -8.98 21.47 -31.76
C TYR A 223 -8.64 20.08 -31.23
N VAL A 224 -8.55 19.09 -32.11
CA VAL A 224 -8.29 17.69 -31.73
C VAL A 224 -6.94 17.56 -31.02
N LEU A 225 -5.91 18.25 -31.49
CA LEU A 225 -4.59 18.21 -30.85
C LEU A 225 -4.63 18.82 -29.45
N LEU A 226 -5.23 20.00 -29.27
CA LEU A 226 -5.35 20.66 -27.96
C LEU A 226 -6.28 19.89 -27.01
N ALA A 227 -7.42 19.40 -27.51
CA ALA A 227 -8.38 18.62 -26.74
C ALA A 227 -7.77 17.28 -26.29
N SER A 228 -7.01 16.60 -27.16
CA SER A 228 -6.28 15.37 -26.81
C SER A 228 -5.24 15.63 -25.73
N PHE A 229 -4.52 16.75 -25.79
CA PHE A 229 -3.55 17.12 -24.76
C PHE A 229 -4.24 17.34 -23.40
N VAL A 230 -5.37 18.05 -23.37
CA VAL A 230 -6.17 18.21 -22.15
C VAL A 230 -6.66 16.85 -21.65
N LEU A 231 -7.21 16.01 -22.54
CA LEU A 231 -7.74 14.69 -22.18
C LEU A 231 -6.67 13.79 -21.56
N VAL A 232 -5.47 13.72 -22.15
CA VAL A 232 -4.35 12.94 -21.62
C VAL A 232 -3.90 13.47 -20.27
N ASN A 233 -3.82 14.80 -20.09
CA ASN A 233 -3.45 15.39 -18.81
C ASN A 233 -4.50 15.19 -17.72
N VAL A 234 -5.80 15.22 -18.08
CA VAL A 234 -6.89 14.84 -17.16
C VAL A 234 -6.76 13.38 -16.77
N LEU A 235 -6.53 12.47 -17.73
CA LEU A 235 -6.36 11.05 -17.46
C LEU A 235 -5.17 10.79 -16.53
N ILE A 236 -4.01 11.40 -16.82
CA ILE A 236 -2.82 11.31 -15.96
C ILE A 236 -3.14 11.88 -14.58
N GLY A 237 -3.82 13.02 -14.49
CA GLY A 237 -4.23 13.62 -13.22
C GLY A 237 -5.12 12.71 -12.39
N VAL A 238 -6.18 12.13 -12.99
CA VAL A 238 -7.08 11.18 -12.32
C VAL A 238 -6.32 9.94 -11.86
N VAL A 239 -5.48 9.37 -12.72
CA VAL A 239 -4.68 8.19 -12.40
C VAL A 239 -3.71 8.49 -11.26
N LEU A 240 -2.99 9.62 -11.31
CA LEU A 240 -2.08 10.03 -10.25
C LEU A 240 -2.80 10.25 -8.92
N THR A 241 -3.92 10.98 -8.92
CA THR A 241 -4.71 11.18 -7.70
C THR A 241 -5.26 9.86 -7.16
N SER A 242 -5.68 8.93 -8.02
CA SER A 242 -6.14 7.60 -7.58
C SER A 242 -5.01 6.74 -7.00
N LEU A 243 -3.78 6.89 -7.51
CA LEU A 243 -2.60 6.22 -6.97
C LEU A 243 -2.16 6.87 -5.64
N GLU A 244 -2.27 8.19 -5.52
CA GLU A 244 -2.01 8.94 -4.28
C GLU A 244 -3.04 8.57 -3.19
N GLU A 245 -4.33 8.50 -3.52
CA GLU A 245 -5.37 8.10 -2.55
C GLU A 245 -5.26 6.63 -2.13
N ALA A 246 -4.94 5.73 -3.07
CA ALA A 246 -4.66 4.34 -2.72
C ALA A 246 -3.50 4.23 -1.73
N ARG A 247 -2.48 5.09 -1.88
CA ARG A 247 -1.33 5.16 -0.97
C ARG A 247 -1.68 5.78 0.38
N ASP A 248 -2.50 6.83 0.42
CA ASP A 248 -2.91 7.47 1.66
C ASP A 248 -3.83 6.56 2.51
N MET A 249 -4.65 5.72 1.87
CA MET A 249 -5.46 4.72 2.57
C MET A 249 -4.59 3.68 3.28
N ASP A 250 -3.49 3.25 2.66
CA ASP A 250 -2.51 2.35 3.29
C ASP A 250 -1.80 3.04 4.49
N GLU A 251 -1.55 4.35 4.41
CA GLU A 251 -0.96 5.14 5.51
C GLU A 251 -1.93 5.32 6.71
N GLU A 252 -3.23 5.59 6.47
CA GLU A 252 -4.24 5.80 7.53
C GLU A 252 -4.63 4.50 8.27
N GLU A 253 -4.71 3.37 7.58
CA GLU A 253 -4.94 2.05 8.22
C GLU A 253 -3.74 1.67 9.12
N GLY A 254 -2.51 1.97 8.71
CA GLY A 254 -1.32 1.82 9.56
C GLY A 254 -1.29 2.78 10.76
N GLY A 255 -1.79 4.01 10.60
CA GLY A 255 -1.86 5.03 11.66
C GLY A 255 -2.93 4.76 12.72
N THR A 256 -4.11 4.26 12.32
CA THR A 256 -5.18 3.89 13.24
C THR A 256 -4.88 2.60 14.01
N ALA A 257 -4.17 1.65 13.41
CA ALA A 257 -3.59 0.51 14.13
C ALA A 257 -2.60 0.94 15.22
N ARG A 258 -1.75 1.94 14.94
CA ARG A 258 -0.84 2.58 15.94
C ARG A 258 -1.60 3.30 17.06
N ALA A 259 -2.70 3.99 16.76
CA ALA A 259 -3.50 4.70 17.76
C ALA A 259 -4.33 3.76 18.66
N ALA A 260 -4.85 2.67 18.09
CA ALA A 260 -5.55 1.63 18.85
C ALA A 260 -4.61 0.88 19.81
N ALA A 261 -3.34 0.70 19.44
CA ALA A 261 -2.31 0.16 20.32
C ALA A 261 -1.88 1.13 21.44
N GLY A 262 -2.12 2.45 21.28
CA GLY A 262 -1.72 3.49 22.25
C GLY A 262 -2.81 3.90 23.27
N GLY A 263 -4.06 3.45 23.13
CA GLY A 263 -5.20 3.91 23.94
C GLY A 263 -5.39 3.22 25.30
N GLY A 264 -4.51 2.29 25.68
CA GLY A 264 -4.73 1.33 26.76
C GLY A 264 -3.94 1.55 28.04
N THR A 265 -3.72 2.77 28.55
CA THR A 265 -3.30 2.95 29.96
C THR A 265 -3.79 4.27 30.55
N ALA A 266 -4.90 4.21 31.28
CA ALA A 266 -5.29 5.25 32.23
C ALA A 266 -4.29 5.25 33.40
N ALA A 267 -3.53 6.34 33.55
CA ALA A 267 -2.61 6.54 34.65
C ALA A 267 -3.36 6.78 35.98
N ALA A 268 -3.14 5.91 36.96
CA ALA A 268 -3.53 6.10 38.36
C ALA A 268 -2.44 6.90 39.12
N PRO A 269 -2.80 7.71 40.12
CA PRO A 269 -1.92 8.73 40.69
C PRO A 269 -0.98 8.16 41.77
N SER A 270 0.29 8.55 41.71
CA SER A 270 1.31 8.17 42.69
C SER A 270 1.29 9.10 43.92
N TYR A 271 1.14 8.46 45.09
CA TYR A 271 1.21 9.05 46.42
C TYR A 271 2.69 9.33 46.78
N ARG A 272 3.04 10.57 47.16
CA ARG A 272 4.32 10.89 47.81
C ARG A 272 4.06 11.62 49.13
N GLY A 273 4.36 10.96 50.24
CA GLY A 273 4.37 11.56 51.58
C GLY A 273 5.61 12.42 51.82
N GLY A 274 5.43 13.52 52.56
CA GLY A 274 6.48 14.45 53.01
C GLY A 274 7.28 13.92 54.22
N PRO A 275 7.99 14.78 55.01
CA PRO A 275 7.43 16.01 55.61
C PRO A 275 8.32 17.28 55.72
N GLN A 276 7.64 18.45 55.78
CA GLN A 276 7.83 19.69 56.59
C GLN A 276 9.19 20.45 56.56
N GLY A 277 9.31 21.79 56.48
CA GLY A 277 8.42 22.93 56.76
C GLY A 277 9.00 24.28 56.24
N PRO A 278 8.68 25.46 56.83
CA PRO A 278 7.89 26.50 56.12
C PRO A 278 8.61 27.83 55.80
N GLY A 279 8.12 28.60 54.81
CA GLY A 279 8.45 30.04 54.71
C GLY A 279 8.16 30.77 53.39
N ARG A 280 6.90 31.21 53.19
CA ARG A 280 6.39 32.52 52.66
C ARG A 280 7.00 33.28 51.44
N PRO A 281 6.24 34.24 50.81
CA PRO A 281 6.10 34.31 49.35
C PRO A 281 6.55 35.64 48.69
N GLY A 282 6.52 35.67 47.35
CA GLY A 282 6.65 36.86 46.49
C GLY A 282 7.74 36.63 45.43
N THR A 283 7.66 36.97 44.16
CA THR A 283 6.88 37.98 43.41
C THR A 283 7.02 37.65 41.90
N ARG A 284 5.97 37.88 41.11
CA ARG A 284 6.03 38.03 39.63
C ARG A 284 6.81 39.33 39.27
N PRO A 285 6.86 39.75 37.99
CA PRO A 285 7.48 39.17 36.80
C PRO A 285 8.40 40.21 36.10
N ARG A 286 9.08 39.90 34.98
CA ARG A 286 9.04 40.73 33.75
C ARG A 286 9.98 40.28 32.63
N ARG A 287 9.41 40.30 31.43
CA ARG A 287 10.04 40.50 30.10
C ARG A 287 11.12 41.60 30.12
N ARG A 288 12.15 41.41 29.30
CA ARG A 288 12.57 42.42 28.30
C ARG A 288 13.48 41.85 27.22
N ASP A 289 13.11 42.19 25.99
CA ASP A 289 13.93 42.14 24.79
C ASP A 289 15.24 42.91 24.94
N ARG A 290 16.29 42.46 24.25
CA ARG A 290 17.16 43.37 23.49
C ARG A 290 18.02 42.64 22.47
N ALA A 291 17.94 43.12 21.24
CA ALA A 291 18.80 42.80 20.14
C ALA A 291 20.06 43.71 20.10
N VAL A 292 20.99 43.28 19.23
CA VAL A 292 22.03 44.06 18.51
C VAL A 292 23.39 44.24 19.23
N ARG A 293 24.44 43.63 18.66
CA ARG A 293 25.58 44.36 18.03
C ARG A 293 26.54 43.47 17.26
N ARG A 294 26.94 43.98 16.09
CA ARG A 294 28.00 43.56 15.16
C ARG A 294 29.38 44.09 15.59
N ARG A 295 30.45 43.38 15.19
CA ARG A 295 31.74 43.81 14.56
C ARG A 295 32.75 42.65 14.76
N ALA A 296 33.36 42.00 13.76
CA ALA A 296 34.21 42.40 12.62
C ALA A 296 35.69 42.66 12.97
N ALA A 297 36.57 42.12 12.10
CA ALA A 297 38.06 42.11 12.03
C ALA A 297 38.71 40.85 12.66
N GLY A 298 39.59 40.07 12.02
CA GLY A 298 40.33 40.20 10.76
C GLY A 298 41.84 40.01 11.01
N ALA A 299 42.47 38.97 10.46
CA ALA A 299 43.93 38.88 10.26
C ALA A 299 44.31 37.81 9.23
N ARG A 300 45.27 38.17 8.36
CA ARG A 300 45.82 37.46 7.19
C ARG A 300 47.12 36.73 7.53
N ALA A 301 47.51 35.75 6.69
CA ALA A 301 48.83 35.58 6.00
C ALA A 301 48.99 34.12 5.53
N HIS A 302 48.96 33.81 4.24
CA HIS A 302 50.07 33.71 3.25
C HIS A 302 50.88 32.39 3.29
N GLY A 303 50.90 31.68 2.16
CA GLY A 303 51.91 30.65 1.84
C GLY A 303 51.51 29.68 0.71
N THR A 304 51.88 30.02 -0.53
CA THR A 304 52.36 29.18 -1.68
C THR A 304 51.85 27.72 -1.78
N GLY A 305 51.24 27.21 -2.87
CA GLY A 305 51.49 27.40 -4.30
C GLY A 305 52.05 26.09 -4.87
N ALA A 306 51.30 25.37 -5.72
CA ALA A 306 51.80 24.55 -6.84
C ALA A 306 50.65 23.73 -7.46
N ALA A 307 50.38 24.02 -8.74
CA ALA A 307 49.57 23.20 -9.63
C ALA A 307 50.40 21.99 -10.10
N ALA A 308 49.76 20.83 -10.23
CA ALA A 308 50.34 19.67 -10.90
C ALA A 308 49.40 19.23 -12.04
N THR A 309 49.91 19.48 -13.25
CA THR A 309 49.48 19.04 -14.57
C THR A 309 49.69 17.54 -14.75
N GLY A 310 48.73 16.82 -15.33
CA GLY A 310 48.91 15.46 -15.83
C GLY A 310 49.60 15.45 -17.20
N PRO A 311 50.42 14.42 -17.53
CA PRO A 311 51.02 14.28 -18.85
C PRO A 311 50.12 13.49 -19.82
N PRO A 312 50.28 13.70 -21.14
CA PRO A 312 49.58 12.98 -22.19
C PRO A 312 50.38 11.75 -22.66
N PHE A 313 49.71 10.74 -23.21
CA PHE A 313 50.35 9.73 -24.05
C PHE A 313 49.55 9.52 -25.33
N SER A 314 50.21 9.78 -26.45
CA SER A 314 49.96 9.23 -27.79
C SER A 314 51.27 8.53 -28.17
N THR A 315 51.33 7.37 -28.82
CA THR A 315 51.12 7.16 -30.26
C THR A 315 51.55 5.71 -30.57
N VAL A 316 50.90 5.01 -31.51
CA VAL A 316 51.51 4.33 -32.69
C VAL A 316 50.38 3.82 -33.60
N MET A 317 50.29 4.44 -34.79
CA MET A 317 50.10 3.92 -36.17
C MET A 317 49.76 2.42 -36.35
N SER A 318 49.04 1.92 -37.36
CA SER A 318 48.58 2.40 -38.67
C SER A 318 47.70 1.29 -39.29
N SER A 319 46.74 1.68 -40.15
CA SER A 319 46.50 1.14 -41.52
C SER A 319 45.06 0.76 -41.87
N GLY A 320 44.59 1.35 -43.00
CA GLY A 320 43.56 0.87 -43.93
C GLY A 320 42.11 0.94 -43.44
N GLY A 321 41.18 1.71 -44.01
CA GLY A 321 41.03 2.19 -45.37
C GLY A 321 39.84 1.51 -46.04
N SER A 322 38.74 2.27 -46.23
CA SER A 322 37.65 2.05 -47.22
C SER A 322 36.74 0.81 -46.95
N THR A 323 35.41 0.77 -47.09
CA THR A 323 34.41 1.45 -47.92
C THR A 323 33.04 1.09 -47.35
N GLU A 324 32.11 2.04 -47.29
CA GLU A 324 30.67 1.77 -47.49
C GLU A 324 30.44 1.57 -49.00
N PRO A 325 29.45 0.77 -49.48
CA PRO A 325 28.05 1.21 -49.38
C PRO A 325 26.97 0.12 -49.25
N SER A 326 25.79 0.65 -48.96
CA SER A 326 24.45 0.09 -48.94
C SER A 326 23.97 -0.60 -50.22
N SER A 327 23.18 -1.67 -50.07
CA SER A 327 22.05 -2.11 -50.93
C SER A 327 21.35 -3.29 -50.23
N ALA A 328 20.09 -3.16 -49.81
CA ALA A 328 18.87 -3.43 -50.58
C ALA A 328 18.91 -4.79 -51.32
N VAL A 329 18.06 -5.74 -50.93
CA VAL A 329 17.00 -6.33 -51.77
C VAL A 329 16.26 -7.44 -51.00
N ARG A 330 14.95 -7.40 -51.19
CA ARG A 330 13.88 -8.22 -50.62
C ARG A 330 13.59 -9.44 -51.50
N TRP A 331 13.11 -10.51 -50.86
CA TRP A 331 12.19 -11.57 -51.33
C TRP A 331 12.50 -12.32 -52.63
N TYR A 332 12.65 -13.65 -52.53
CA TYR A 332 11.69 -14.65 -53.04
C TYR A 332 12.03 -16.03 -52.48
N GLY A 333 11.05 -16.80 -52.00
CA GLY A 333 11.26 -18.19 -51.59
C GLY A 333 10.17 -18.79 -50.68
N ARG A 334 9.05 -19.18 -51.27
CA ARG A 334 8.10 -20.20 -50.77
C ARG A 334 7.54 -20.94 -52.01
N PRO A 335 6.96 -22.15 -51.91
CA PRO A 335 6.81 -23.04 -50.74
C PRO A 335 7.18 -24.51 -51.01
N GLY A 336 7.48 -25.27 -49.96
CA GLY A 336 7.58 -26.74 -50.00
C GLY A 336 6.87 -27.34 -48.79
N MET A 337 5.82 -28.12 -49.05
CA MET A 337 5.00 -28.86 -48.08
C MET A 337 5.85 -29.80 -47.21
N LEU A 338 5.53 -29.86 -45.91
CA LEU A 338 5.83 -31.03 -45.07
C LEU A 338 4.62 -31.30 -44.17
N VAL A 339 3.98 -32.44 -44.47
CA VAL A 339 2.83 -33.03 -43.78
C VAL A 339 3.32 -33.82 -42.57
N ALA A 340 2.58 -33.68 -41.47
CA ALA A 340 2.79 -34.36 -40.20
C ALA A 340 2.68 -35.89 -40.30
N ARG A 341 3.55 -36.61 -39.57
CA ARG A 341 3.32 -38.01 -39.20
C ARG A 341 3.60 -38.22 -37.70
N ARG A 342 2.52 -38.59 -37.00
CA ARG A 342 2.48 -38.99 -35.58
C ARG A 342 3.16 -40.36 -35.40
N HIS A 343 3.89 -40.54 -34.30
CA HIS A 343 4.26 -41.87 -33.80
C HIS A 343 3.62 -42.11 -32.43
N ARG A 344 2.85 -43.19 -32.36
CA ARG A 344 2.25 -43.79 -31.16
C ARG A 344 3.18 -44.90 -30.66
N MET A 345 3.45 -44.94 -29.37
CA MET A 345 4.06 -46.06 -28.65
C MET A 345 2.97 -47.07 -28.20
N PRO A 346 3.25 -48.38 -28.21
CA PRO A 346 2.51 -49.34 -27.38
C PRO A 346 3.39 -50.12 -26.38
N VAL A 347 2.68 -50.70 -25.41
CA VAL A 347 3.05 -51.30 -24.12
C VAL A 347 3.26 -52.83 -24.22
N ALA A 348 4.14 -53.42 -23.38
CA ALA A 348 4.00 -54.76 -22.73
C ALA A 348 5.29 -55.08 -21.92
N ALA A 349 5.27 -55.25 -20.59
CA ALA A 349 4.80 -56.38 -19.75
C ALA A 349 5.90 -57.43 -19.43
N VAL A 350 6.05 -57.66 -18.12
CA VAL A 350 7.06 -58.43 -17.37
C VAL A 350 6.83 -59.95 -17.44
N ARG A 351 7.91 -60.76 -17.49
CA ARG A 351 8.02 -62.07 -16.81
C ARG A 351 9.44 -62.67 -16.75
N ARG A 352 9.92 -62.81 -15.50
CA ARG A 352 10.78 -63.84 -14.84
C ARG A 352 11.86 -64.61 -15.63
N PRO A 353 13.03 -64.83 -14.98
CA PRO A 353 13.63 -66.17 -14.93
C PRO A 353 13.72 -66.71 -13.49
N SER A 354 13.70 -68.03 -13.40
CA SER A 354 13.68 -68.84 -12.19
C SER A 354 14.96 -69.67 -12.03
N LEU A 355 15.45 -69.68 -10.79
CA LEU A 355 16.04 -70.79 -10.01
C LEU A 355 17.43 -71.38 -10.35
N ASN A 356 18.24 -71.40 -9.28
CA ASN A 356 19.18 -72.44 -8.83
C ASN A 356 20.61 -72.48 -9.36
N MET A 357 21.51 -71.82 -8.62
CA MET A 357 22.65 -72.55 -8.04
C MET A 357 23.04 -71.95 -6.69
N SER A 358 22.69 -72.68 -5.64
CA SER A 358 23.10 -72.45 -4.26
C SER A 358 24.55 -72.86 -4.04
N ARG A 359 25.14 -72.30 -2.96
CA ARG A 359 26.33 -72.76 -2.22
C ARG A 359 27.66 -72.17 -2.69
N ILE A 360 28.07 -71.08 -2.04
CA ILE A 360 29.29 -70.94 -1.24
C ILE A 360 29.29 -69.51 -0.67
N ALA A 361 29.75 -69.33 0.58
CA ALA A 361 29.87 -68.09 1.36
C ALA A 361 28.71 -67.76 2.33
N LEU A 362 28.31 -68.75 3.13
CA LEU A 362 27.68 -68.54 4.45
C LEU A 362 28.73 -68.71 5.58
N ALA A 363 29.87 -68.04 5.46
CA ALA A 363 30.93 -68.11 6.49
C ALA A 363 31.69 -66.79 6.66
N THR A 364 30.97 -65.67 6.55
CA THR A 364 31.45 -64.34 6.95
C THR A 364 30.29 -63.48 7.49
N LEU A 365 29.34 -64.13 8.16
CA LEU A 365 28.52 -63.49 9.20
C LEU A 365 29.15 -63.92 10.54
N LEU A 366 29.43 -62.96 11.43
CA LEU A 366 30.03 -63.07 12.78
C LEU A 366 31.48 -62.56 12.90
N ALA A 367 31.79 -61.33 12.44
CA ALA A 367 32.92 -60.56 12.98
C ALA A 367 32.93 -59.04 12.67
N THR A 368 31.81 -58.40 12.35
CA THR A 368 31.69 -56.91 12.37
C THR A 368 30.29 -56.53 12.85
N GLY A 369 30.01 -56.86 14.10
CA GLY A 369 28.97 -56.17 14.85
C GLY A 369 29.42 -54.75 15.19
N ALA A 370 28.43 -53.84 15.23
CA ALA A 370 28.51 -52.48 15.74
C ALA A 370 29.43 -51.52 14.97
N LEU A 371 28.88 -50.86 13.96
CA LEU A 371 28.67 -49.41 13.93
C LEU A 371 27.83 -49.09 12.67
N SER A 372 26.56 -49.51 12.67
CA SER A 372 25.58 -48.67 11.98
C SER A 372 25.48 -47.44 12.86
N ALA A 373 26.25 -46.40 12.52
CA ALA A 373 25.87 -45.06 12.91
C ALA A 373 24.46 -44.89 12.36
N VAL A 374 23.46 -45.05 13.22
CA VAL A 374 22.23 -44.31 13.08
C VAL A 374 22.75 -42.89 13.10
N ALA A 375 22.92 -42.29 11.92
CA ALA A 375 23.04 -40.86 11.83
C ALA A 375 21.76 -40.37 12.50
N ASP A 376 21.89 -39.91 13.73
CA ASP A 376 20.87 -39.18 14.44
C ASP A 376 20.50 -38.06 13.47
N ALA A 377 19.40 -38.24 12.74
CA ALA A 377 18.91 -37.21 11.84
C ALA A 377 18.42 -36.14 12.78
N ALA A 378 19.34 -35.21 13.11
CA ALA A 378 19.05 -34.06 13.95
C ALA A 378 17.71 -33.49 13.48
N GLU A 379 16.76 -33.35 14.41
CA GLU A 379 15.45 -32.83 14.06
C GLU A 379 15.63 -31.51 13.29
N PRO A 380 14.96 -31.35 12.14
CA PRO A 380 15.17 -30.17 11.33
C PRO A 380 14.69 -28.94 12.10
N LEU A 381 15.54 -27.91 12.14
CA LEU A 381 15.32 -26.64 12.84
C LEU A 381 13.95 -26.06 12.49
N ASP A 382 13.17 -25.64 13.49
CA ASP A 382 11.93 -24.90 13.27
C ASP A 382 12.22 -23.42 13.04
N TYR A 383 12.05 -22.99 11.79
CA TYR A 383 12.39 -21.65 11.32
C TYR A 383 11.12 -20.86 10.99
N VAL A 384 10.92 -19.72 11.67
CA VAL A 384 9.85 -18.75 11.34
C VAL A 384 10.45 -17.52 10.68
N ALA A 385 9.90 -17.12 9.53
CA ALA A 385 10.30 -15.89 8.85
C ALA A 385 9.20 -14.84 8.95
N LEU A 386 9.52 -13.71 9.60
CA LEU A 386 8.68 -12.54 9.74
C LEU A 386 9.19 -11.45 8.79
N GLY A 387 8.30 -10.62 8.28
CA GLY A 387 8.73 -9.41 7.59
C GLY A 387 7.75 -8.80 6.61
N ASP A 388 8.26 -7.79 5.90
CA ASP A 388 7.55 -7.06 4.87
C ASP A 388 7.78 -7.62 3.45
N SER A 389 7.49 -6.81 2.45
CA SER A 389 7.65 -7.16 1.03
C SER A 389 9.09 -7.50 0.67
N TYR A 390 10.10 -6.99 1.38
CA TYR A 390 11.49 -7.35 1.10
C TYR A 390 11.76 -8.83 1.43
N ALA A 391 11.14 -9.36 2.49
CA ALA A 391 11.15 -10.78 2.81
C ALA A 391 10.22 -11.60 1.91
N ALA A 392 9.00 -11.11 1.67
CA ALA A 392 8.02 -11.79 0.83
C ALA A 392 8.49 -11.96 -0.63
N THR A 393 9.41 -11.10 -1.08
CA THR A 393 10.02 -11.13 -2.42
C THR A 393 8.96 -11.18 -3.55
N PRO A 394 8.04 -10.20 -3.61
CA PRO A 394 6.85 -10.28 -4.45
C PRO A 394 7.16 -10.35 -5.94
N LEU A 395 6.30 -11.06 -6.67
CA LEU A 395 6.35 -11.28 -8.13
C LEU A 395 7.55 -12.10 -8.64
N VAL A 396 8.42 -12.60 -7.76
CA VAL A 396 9.41 -13.61 -8.13
C VAL A 396 8.71 -14.98 -8.23
N PRO A 397 8.77 -15.68 -9.37
CA PRO A 397 8.12 -16.98 -9.53
C PRO A 397 8.91 -18.12 -8.84
N PRO A 398 8.22 -19.16 -8.33
CA PRO A 398 6.77 -19.31 -8.29
C PRO A 398 6.14 -18.57 -7.10
N PRO A 399 4.92 -18.01 -7.24
CA PRO A 399 4.21 -17.40 -6.12
C PRO A 399 3.78 -18.45 -5.09
N ASP A 400 3.71 -18.06 -3.82
CA ASP A 400 3.18 -18.88 -2.73
C ASP A 400 1.65 -18.84 -2.72
N PRO A 401 0.96 -19.98 -2.91
CA PRO A 401 -0.50 -20.02 -2.89
C PRO A 401 -1.10 -19.97 -1.48
N ALA A 402 -0.31 -20.12 -0.41
CA ALA A 402 -0.82 -20.23 0.96
C ALA A 402 -1.51 -18.96 1.45
N ASP A 403 -0.98 -17.79 1.09
CA ASP A 403 -1.66 -16.50 1.30
C ASP A 403 -1.41 -15.58 0.09
N PRO A 404 -2.34 -15.58 -0.89
CA PRO A 404 -2.19 -14.79 -2.11
C PRO A 404 -2.18 -13.27 -1.88
N LEU A 405 -2.76 -12.78 -0.77
CA LEU A 405 -2.81 -11.35 -0.46
C LEU A 405 -1.46 -10.81 -0.01
N CYS A 406 -0.65 -11.65 0.64
CA CYS A 406 0.72 -11.30 1.02
C CYS A 406 1.72 -11.26 -0.15
N VAL A 407 1.32 -11.74 -1.34
CA VAL A 407 2.13 -11.76 -2.58
C VAL A 407 3.51 -12.36 -2.35
N ARG A 408 3.59 -13.43 -1.55
CA ARG A 408 4.85 -14.11 -1.25
C ARG A 408 5.36 -14.93 -2.43
N SER A 409 6.67 -15.09 -2.48
CA SER A 409 7.36 -15.98 -3.42
C SER A 409 7.90 -17.22 -2.72
N LEU A 410 7.71 -18.38 -3.33
CA LEU A 410 8.39 -19.62 -2.94
C LEU A 410 9.87 -19.63 -3.35
N ALA A 411 10.34 -18.61 -4.07
CA ALA A 411 11.74 -18.36 -4.35
C ALA A 411 12.32 -17.19 -3.53
N GLY A 412 11.59 -16.73 -2.49
CA GLY A 412 12.07 -15.70 -1.57
C GLY A 412 13.23 -16.17 -0.70
N TYR A 413 13.98 -15.22 -0.13
CA TYR A 413 15.17 -15.54 0.67
C TYR A 413 14.88 -16.46 1.87
N PRO A 414 13.71 -16.40 2.56
CA PRO A 414 13.42 -17.30 3.66
C PRO A 414 13.42 -18.76 3.22
N ARG A 415 12.83 -19.07 2.06
CA ARG A 415 12.82 -20.42 1.50
C ARG A 415 14.23 -20.90 1.15
N VAL A 416 15.02 -20.03 0.50
CA VAL A 416 16.41 -20.38 0.14
C VAL A 416 17.23 -20.68 1.39
N ALA A 417 17.11 -19.86 2.44
CA ALA A 417 17.80 -20.08 3.70
C ALA A 417 17.36 -21.39 4.37
N ALA A 418 16.05 -21.67 4.40
CA ALA A 418 15.52 -22.91 4.97
C ALA A 418 16.03 -24.16 4.26
N GLU A 419 16.05 -24.15 2.92
CA GLU A 419 16.59 -25.25 2.11
C GLU A 419 18.09 -25.45 2.36
N ALA A 420 18.86 -24.36 2.46
CA ALA A 420 20.27 -24.44 2.77
C ALA A 420 20.51 -25.00 4.19
N LEU A 421 19.68 -24.65 5.15
CA LEU A 421 19.81 -25.09 6.55
C LEU A 421 19.19 -26.48 6.81
N GLY A 422 18.38 -27.01 5.90
CA GLY A 422 17.57 -28.20 6.17
C GLY A 422 16.47 -27.94 7.21
N ALA A 423 15.99 -26.71 7.32
CA ALA A 423 15.03 -26.26 8.32
C ALA A 423 13.56 -26.42 7.85
N ARG A 424 12.63 -26.59 8.80
CA ARG A 424 11.19 -26.49 8.55
C ARG A 424 10.78 -25.03 8.60
N LEU A 425 10.43 -24.47 7.44
CA LEU A 425 10.05 -23.06 7.32
C LEU A 425 8.55 -22.84 7.52
N THR A 426 8.22 -21.96 8.46
CA THR A 426 6.95 -21.23 8.51
C THR A 426 7.20 -19.80 8.08
N ASP A 427 7.05 -19.55 6.78
CA ASP A 427 7.07 -18.19 6.25
C ASP A 427 5.73 -17.54 6.59
N VAL A 428 5.76 -16.34 7.16
CA VAL A 428 4.58 -15.46 7.36
C VAL A 428 4.90 -14.01 6.99
N SER A 429 5.97 -13.78 6.22
CA SER A 429 6.26 -12.48 5.64
C SER A 429 5.12 -12.00 4.76
N CYS A 430 4.91 -10.69 4.67
CA CYS A 430 3.76 -10.18 3.96
C CYS A 430 4.06 -8.85 3.28
N SER A 431 3.71 -8.73 2.00
CA SER A 431 3.91 -7.46 1.28
C SER A 431 3.13 -6.32 1.94
N ALA A 432 3.75 -5.14 2.01
CA ALA A 432 3.26 -3.95 2.72
C ALA A 432 3.13 -4.11 4.25
N ALA A 433 3.69 -5.17 4.86
CA ALA A 433 3.67 -5.29 6.31
C ALA A 433 4.43 -4.14 6.99
N THR A 434 3.91 -3.71 8.14
CA THR A 434 4.56 -2.79 9.09
C THR A 434 4.65 -3.51 10.43
N VAL A 435 5.32 -2.91 11.43
CA VAL A 435 5.37 -3.50 12.79
C VAL A 435 3.96 -3.76 13.36
N GLY A 436 2.97 -2.93 13.01
CA GLY A 436 1.58 -3.15 13.42
C GLY A 436 1.03 -4.49 12.96
N HIS A 437 1.41 -4.93 11.76
CA HIS A 437 1.00 -6.20 11.14
C HIS A 437 1.70 -7.44 11.72
N LEU A 438 2.69 -7.27 12.60
CA LEU A 438 3.22 -8.40 13.35
C LEU A 438 2.22 -8.87 14.41
N SER A 439 1.48 -7.94 15.03
CA SER A 439 0.48 -8.22 16.07
C SER A 439 -0.97 -8.15 15.59
N GLY A 440 -1.21 -7.48 14.46
CA GLY A 440 -2.51 -7.36 13.80
C GLY A 440 -2.54 -8.10 12.47
N SER A 441 -3.75 -8.37 11.98
CA SER A 441 -3.97 -8.97 10.66
C SER A 441 -3.63 -7.96 9.56
N PRO A 442 -2.68 -8.25 8.64
CA PRO A 442 -2.35 -7.33 7.54
C PRO A 442 -3.47 -7.21 6.50
N TYR A 443 -4.21 -8.30 6.27
CA TYR A 443 -5.33 -8.34 5.32
C TYR A 443 -6.46 -9.21 5.86
N PRO A 444 -7.72 -8.97 5.45
CA PRO A 444 -8.85 -9.79 5.89
C PRO A 444 -8.63 -11.30 5.62
N GLY A 445 -8.49 -12.08 6.69
CA GLY A 445 -8.26 -13.51 6.62
C GLY A 445 -6.79 -13.95 6.75
N THR A 446 -5.85 -13.02 6.73
CA THR A 446 -4.42 -13.28 6.99
C THR A 446 -4.13 -13.12 8.49
N PRO A 447 -3.60 -14.14 9.18
CA PRO A 447 -3.29 -14.05 10.61
C PRO A 447 -2.14 -13.06 10.89
N PRO A 448 -2.08 -12.48 12.10
CA PRO A 448 -0.89 -11.77 12.58
C PRO A 448 0.38 -12.62 12.48
N GLN A 449 1.51 -12.01 12.11
CA GLN A 449 2.75 -12.79 11.91
C GLN A 449 3.27 -13.42 13.21
N TYR A 450 3.09 -12.76 14.36
CA TYR A 450 3.51 -13.30 15.66
C TYR A 450 2.74 -14.55 16.10
N ASP A 451 1.64 -14.91 15.45
CA ASP A 451 0.90 -16.13 15.76
C ASP A 451 1.64 -17.38 15.26
N ALA A 452 2.61 -17.23 14.36
CA ALA A 452 3.49 -18.32 13.93
C ALA A 452 4.61 -18.65 14.93
N LEU A 453 4.91 -17.74 15.87
CA LEU A 453 5.96 -17.97 16.87
C LEU A 453 5.45 -18.87 17.99
N THR A 454 6.28 -19.85 18.36
CA THR A 454 6.00 -20.75 19.47
C THR A 454 7.23 -20.88 20.37
N PRO A 455 7.08 -21.39 21.60
CA PRO A 455 8.23 -21.68 22.45
C PRO A 455 9.20 -22.72 21.87
N GLY A 456 8.77 -23.52 20.87
CA GLY A 456 9.62 -24.50 20.18
C GLY A 456 10.26 -23.98 18.90
N THR A 457 10.11 -22.69 18.56
CA THR A 457 10.79 -22.09 17.41
C THR A 457 12.30 -21.99 17.72
N ASP A 458 13.15 -22.52 16.82
CA ASP A 458 14.61 -22.50 16.99
C ASP A 458 15.26 -21.28 16.33
N LEU A 459 14.68 -20.81 15.22
CA LEU A 459 15.25 -19.76 14.38
C LEU A 459 14.16 -18.75 13.97
N VAL A 460 14.44 -17.47 14.12
CA VAL A 460 13.58 -16.39 13.61
C VAL A 460 14.39 -15.47 12.72
N SER A 461 13.92 -15.22 11.50
CA SER A 461 14.42 -14.10 10.69
C SER A 461 13.37 -12.99 10.65
N VAL A 462 13.82 -11.74 10.70
CA VAL A 462 12.95 -10.56 10.61
C VAL A 462 13.53 -9.51 9.67
N THR A 463 12.73 -9.13 8.67
CA THR A 463 12.96 -7.94 7.83
C THR A 463 11.73 -7.04 7.89
N ILE A 464 11.80 -5.99 8.69
CA ILE A 464 10.68 -5.05 8.88
C ILE A 464 11.25 -3.63 9.07
N GLY A 465 10.47 -2.61 8.72
CA GLY A 465 10.85 -1.21 8.93
C GLY A 465 10.98 -0.35 7.68
N GLY A 466 11.14 -0.94 6.49
CA GLY A 466 11.19 -0.20 5.24
C GLY A 466 9.89 0.60 5.00
N ASN A 467 8.75 -0.04 5.28
CA ASN A 467 7.42 0.58 5.23
C ASN A 467 7.18 1.51 6.42
N ASP A 468 7.53 1.10 7.65
CA ASP A 468 7.28 1.89 8.87
C ASP A 468 7.96 3.27 8.87
N THR A 469 9.12 3.36 8.22
CA THR A 469 9.92 4.59 8.12
C THR A 469 9.54 5.44 6.90
N GLY A 470 8.68 4.91 6.01
CA GLY A 470 8.27 5.51 4.76
C GLY A 470 9.41 5.62 3.73
N LEU A 471 10.42 4.73 3.83
CA LEU A 471 11.60 4.75 2.97
C LEU A 471 11.25 4.32 1.55
N PHE A 472 10.39 3.30 1.40
CA PHE A 472 9.89 2.86 0.10
C PHE A 472 9.10 3.97 -0.61
N ASP A 473 8.21 4.65 0.09
CA ASP A 473 7.43 5.76 -0.47
C ASP A 473 8.30 6.96 -0.82
N GLU A 474 9.31 7.26 0.01
CA GLU A 474 10.25 8.32 -0.31
C GLU A 474 11.08 8.00 -1.55
N ALA A 475 11.55 6.75 -1.70
CA ALA A 475 12.25 6.31 -2.91
C ALA A 475 11.40 6.53 -4.17
N LEU A 476 10.10 6.23 -4.14
CA LEU A 476 9.20 6.51 -5.27
C LEU A 476 8.96 8.01 -5.48
N ARG A 477 8.85 8.81 -4.41
CA ARG A 477 8.72 10.27 -4.50
C ARG A 477 10.01 10.98 -4.96
N CYS A 478 11.15 10.29 -4.94
CA CYS A 478 12.42 10.77 -5.47
C CYS A 478 12.60 10.50 -6.97
N VAL A 479 11.68 9.77 -7.61
CA VAL A 479 11.74 9.48 -9.04
C VAL A 479 11.62 10.78 -9.84
N ASN A 480 12.64 11.04 -10.65
CA ASN A 480 12.77 12.24 -11.45
C ASN A 480 13.23 11.85 -12.87
N ILE A 481 12.27 11.87 -13.81
CA ILE A 481 12.47 11.46 -15.20
C ILE A 481 13.14 12.57 -16.02
N LEU A 482 13.00 13.81 -15.58
CA LEU A 482 13.55 14.98 -16.25
C LEU A 482 14.98 15.24 -15.76
N PRO A 483 15.91 15.65 -16.65
CA PRO A 483 17.27 15.97 -16.24
C PRO A 483 17.31 17.26 -15.38
N PRO A 484 18.29 17.41 -14.48
CA PRO A 484 18.50 18.67 -13.78
C PRO A 484 18.67 19.85 -14.76
N PRO A 485 18.08 21.04 -14.50
CA PRO A 485 17.36 21.45 -13.30
C PRO A 485 15.82 21.27 -13.40
N LEU A 486 15.31 20.57 -14.42
CA LEU A 486 13.89 20.47 -14.71
C LEU A 486 13.20 19.45 -13.78
N GLY A 487 13.23 19.64 -12.47
CA GLY A 487 12.63 18.72 -11.51
C GLY A 487 12.84 19.16 -10.07
N ILE A 488 12.34 18.37 -9.11
CA ILE A 488 12.46 18.67 -7.68
C ILE A 488 13.35 17.60 -7.04
N SER A 489 14.41 18.05 -6.36
CA SER A 489 15.29 17.17 -5.61
C SER A 489 14.64 16.78 -4.30
N CYS A 490 14.46 15.47 -4.08
CA CYS A 490 13.92 14.97 -2.82
C CYS A 490 14.91 15.16 -1.67
N ALA A 491 16.22 15.05 -1.91
CA ALA A 491 17.25 15.34 -0.92
C ALA A 491 17.09 16.77 -0.37
N GLN A 492 16.90 17.76 -1.26
CA GLN A 492 16.66 19.14 -0.85
C GLN A 492 15.31 19.31 -0.13
N ARG A 493 14.24 18.65 -0.60
CA ARG A 493 12.92 18.70 0.04
C ARG A 493 12.92 18.14 1.46
N ASN A 494 13.67 17.07 1.69
CA ASN A 494 13.69 16.36 2.98
C ASN A 494 14.65 16.99 3.98
N THR A 495 15.68 17.69 3.50
CA THR A 495 16.60 18.46 4.35
C THR A 495 16.22 19.94 4.45
N ALA A 496 15.18 20.38 3.73
CA ALA A 496 14.65 21.73 3.83
C ALA A 496 14.21 22.03 5.26
N GLY A 497 14.85 23.04 5.88
CA GLY A 497 14.64 23.40 7.28
C GLY A 497 15.76 22.98 8.24
N GLY A 498 16.83 22.34 7.73
CA GLY A 498 18.03 22.02 8.51
C GLY A 498 17.95 20.71 9.31
N THR A 499 16.87 19.94 9.14
CA THR A 499 16.69 18.61 9.73
C THR A 499 16.32 17.64 8.63
N ASP A 500 16.96 16.47 8.60
CA ASP A 500 16.60 15.40 7.68
C ASP A 500 15.35 14.66 8.20
N LYS A 501 14.24 14.83 7.48
CA LYS A 501 12.95 14.24 7.83
C LYS A 501 12.93 12.71 7.75
N VAL A 502 13.74 12.10 6.87
CA VAL A 502 13.78 10.63 6.74
C VAL A 502 14.61 10.05 7.86
N ALA A 503 15.81 10.58 8.11
CA ALA A 503 16.65 10.15 9.23
C ALA A 503 15.91 10.30 10.58
N ALA A 504 15.22 11.43 10.80
CA ALA A 504 14.45 11.65 12.02
C ALA A 504 13.30 10.64 12.22
N ARG A 505 12.65 10.19 11.13
CA ARG A 505 11.62 9.14 11.18
C ARG A 505 12.23 7.78 11.53
N ILE A 506 13.38 7.45 10.94
CA ILE A 506 14.12 6.21 11.24
C ILE A 506 14.55 6.19 12.71
N ASP A 507 15.12 7.30 13.21
CA ASP A 507 15.54 7.41 14.62
C ASP A 507 14.36 7.28 15.59
N ALA A 508 13.23 7.90 15.26
CA ALA A 508 12.01 7.79 16.06
C ALA A 508 11.39 6.38 16.05
N TRP A 509 11.70 5.57 15.04
CA TRP A 509 11.20 4.20 14.90
C TRP A 509 12.07 3.16 15.63
N ALA A 510 13.34 3.46 15.93
CA ALA A 510 14.24 2.51 16.62
C ALA A 510 13.65 1.87 17.90
N PRO A 511 12.99 2.62 18.82
CA PRO A 511 12.39 2.02 20.01
C PRO A 511 11.20 1.11 19.71
N VAL A 512 10.50 1.35 18.59
CA VAL A 512 9.40 0.49 18.14
C VAL A 512 9.97 -0.85 17.66
N PHE A 513 11.10 -0.82 16.94
CA PHE A 513 11.79 -2.03 16.51
C PHE A 513 12.41 -2.82 17.67
N ALA A 514 12.94 -2.15 18.69
CA ALA A 514 13.36 -2.81 19.93
C ALA A 514 12.23 -3.66 20.55
N GLY A 515 11.01 -3.10 20.61
CA GLY A 515 9.83 -3.84 21.06
C GLY A 515 9.47 -5.05 20.19
N VAL A 516 9.85 -5.06 18.91
CA VAL A 516 9.68 -6.24 18.04
C VAL A 516 10.57 -7.38 18.50
N LEU A 517 11.85 -7.11 18.80
CA LEU A 517 12.80 -8.12 19.24
C LEU A 517 12.45 -8.66 20.63
N ASP A 518 12.01 -7.77 21.53
CA ASP A 518 11.51 -8.17 22.86
C ASP A 518 10.31 -9.11 22.76
N GLU A 519 9.35 -8.80 21.89
CA GLU A 519 8.15 -9.62 21.69
C GLU A 519 8.46 -10.97 21.04
N ILE A 520 9.41 -11.02 20.10
CA ILE A 520 9.90 -12.29 19.53
C ILE A 520 10.54 -13.14 20.63
N THR A 521 11.44 -12.56 21.42
CA THR A 521 12.10 -13.24 22.56
C THR A 521 11.07 -13.73 23.58
N ARG A 522 10.01 -12.97 23.84
CA ARG A 522 8.94 -13.37 24.76
C ARG A 522 8.15 -14.58 24.26
N ARG A 523 7.92 -14.69 22.94
CA ARG A 523 7.11 -15.77 22.34
C ARG A 523 7.93 -17.01 22.01
N ALA A 524 9.19 -16.83 21.65
CA ALA A 524 10.15 -17.86 21.28
C ALA A 524 11.47 -17.63 22.06
N PRO A 525 11.50 -17.96 23.38
CA PRO A 525 12.61 -17.60 24.27
C PRO A 525 13.92 -18.31 23.94
N ASP A 526 13.86 -19.47 23.29
CA ASP A 526 15.03 -20.27 22.91
C ASP A 526 15.46 -20.03 21.45
N ALA A 527 14.74 -19.18 20.70
CA ALA A 527 15.05 -18.93 19.29
C ALA A 527 16.27 -18.02 19.10
N GLU A 528 17.12 -18.34 18.14
CA GLU A 528 18.11 -17.40 17.61
C GLU A 528 17.43 -16.41 16.65
N ILE A 529 17.58 -15.11 16.91
CA ILE A 529 16.93 -14.04 16.14
C ILE A 529 17.94 -13.40 15.18
N PHE A 530 17.58 -13.34 13.90
CA PHE A 530 18.36 -12.74 12.83
C PHE A 530 17.63 -11.57 12.20
N VAL A 531 18.20 -10.38 12.30
CA VAL A 531 17.67 -9.16 11.68
C VAL A 531 18.33 -8.99 10.31
N VAL A 532 17.56 -9.14 9.24
CA VAL A 532 18.07 -9.04 7.86
C VAL A 532 17.86 -7.62 7.35
N GLY A 533 18.95 -6.95 6.95
CA GLY A 533 18.91 -5.57 6.48
C GLY A 533 18.35 -5.38 5.05
N TYR A 534 18.14 -4.13 4.66
CA TYR A 534 17.78 -3.72 3.30
C TYR A 534 19.06 -3.38 2.53
N GLY A 535 19.39 -4.16 1.49
CA GLY A 535 20.72 -4.16 0.86
C GLY A 535 21.14 -2.87 0.14
N ASN A 536 22.16 -2.97 -0.71
CA ASN A 536 22.69 -1.83 -1.47
C ASN A 536 21.84 -1.56 -2.74
N TYR A 537 21.09 -0.45 -2.78
CA TYR A 537 20.18 -0.11 -3.87
C TYR A 537 20.84 0.72 -4.97
N LEU A 538 21.65 1.70 -4.60
CA LEU A 538 22.21 2.69 -5.51
C LEU A 538 23.70 2.90 -5.20
N ARG A 539 24.53 2.69 -6.20
CA ARG A 539 25.95 3.10 -6.14
C ARG A 539 26.08 4.61 -5.96
N ALA A 540 27.27 5.04 -5.51
CA ALA A 540 27.62 6.46 -5.44
C ALA A 540 27.31 7.19 -6.75
N ASP A 541 26.66 8.33 -6.62
CA ASP A 541 26.16 9.20 -7.68
C ASP A 541 25.06 8.61 -8.60
N GLY A 542 24.60 7.39 -8.32
CA GLY A 542 23.57 6.69 -9.07
C GLY A 542 23.96 6.38 -10.52
N CYS A 543 22.96 6.38 -11.39
CA CYS A 543 23.11 6.02 -12.81
C CYS A 543 22.03 6.64 -13.69
N HIS A 544 21.64 7.88 -13.44
CA HIS A 544 20.68 8.60 -14.27
C HIS A 544 21.13 8.60 -15.76
N PRO A 545 20.25 8.32 -16.73
CA PRO A 545 18.80 8.11 -16.62
C PRO A 545 18.37 6.63 -16.44
N VAL A 546 19.31 5.68 -16.29
CA VAL A 546 18.97 4.25 -16.15
C VAL A 546 18.09 4.01 -14.93
N GLN A 547 18.48 4.57 -13.78
CA GLN A 547 17.58 4.79 -12.66
C GLN A 547 17.22 6.27 -12.60
N PRO A 548 15.93 6.63 -12.49
CA PRO A 548 15.47 8.02 -12.54
C PRO A 548 15.70 8.74 -11.21
N PHE A 549 16.91 8.70 -10.68
CA PHE A 549 17.33 9.42 -9.48
C PHE A 549 18.48 10.34 -9.85
N TRP A 550 18.36 11.64 -9.56
CA TRP A 550 19.48 12.55 -9.74
C TRP A 550 20.62 12.15 -8.81
N LYS A 551 21.86 12.48 -9.19
CA LYS A 551 23.08 12.15 -8.43
C LYS A 551 22.96 12.42 -6.93
N GLN A 552 22.46 13.59 -6.55
CA GLN A 552 22.27 13.99 -5.16
C GLN A 552 21.13 13.24 -4.45
N ASP A 553 20.06 12.89 -5.17
CA ASP A 553 18.91 12.16 -4.63
C ASP A 553 19.26 10.67 -4.46
N ALA A 554 20.06 10.10 -5.37
CA ALA A 554 20.56 8.74 -5.27
C ALA A 554 21.47 8.57 -4.03
N ASN A 555 22.40 9.50 -3.82
CA ASN A 555 23.26 9.51 -2.63
C ASN A 555 22.46 9.68 -1.34
N TYR A 556 21.42 10.54 -1.37
CA TYR A 556 20.53 10.74 -0.23
C TYR A 556 19.73 9.47 0.11
N LEU A 557 19.13 8.83 -0.89
CA LEU A 557 18.36 7.60 -0.71
C LEU A 557 19.21 6.45 -0.18
N GLN A 558 20.39 6.21 -0.77
CA GLN A 558 21.29 5.17 -0.27
C GLN A 558 21.73 5.49 1.16
N GLY A 559 22.06 6.76 1.46
CA GLY A 559 22.39 7.17 2.83
C GLY A 559 21.25 6.96 3.83
N ALA A 560 19.99 7.11 3.42
CA ALA A 560 18.84 6.80 4.27
C ALA A 560 18.66 5.28 4.50
N VAL A 561 18.93 4.45 3.49
CA VAL A 561 18.97 2.98 3.64
C VAL A 561 20.09 2.56 4.58
N ASP A 562 21.28 3.15 4.44
CA ASP A 562 22.44 2.87 5.30
C ASP A 562 22.14 3.27 6.76
N HIS A 563 21.49 4.43 6.98
CA HIS A 563 21.06 4.86 8.31
C HIS A 563 20.04 3.90 8.94
N LEU A 564 19.09 3.38 8.16
CA LEU A 564 18.17 2.34 8.63
C LEU A 564 18.93 1.06 9.00
N ALA A 565 19.89 0.63 8.18
CA ALA A 565 20.71 -0.54 8.47
C ALA A 565 21.53 -0.37 9.76
N ASP A 566 22.06 0.82 10.02
CA ASP A 566 22.79 1.13 11.26
C ASP A 566 21.88 1.10 12.50
N VAL A 567 20.65 1.61 12.38
CA VAL A 567 19.64 1.49 13.46
C VAL A 567 19.28 0.02 13.71
N LEU A 568 18.96 -0.73 12.66
CA LEU A 568 18.64 -2.16 12.76
C LEU A 568 19.79 -2.96 13.40
N ARG A 569 21.03 -2.72 12.97
CA ARG A 569 22.22 -3.39 13.50
C ARG A 569 22.41 -3.10 14.99
N ARG A 570 22.42 -1.83 15.39
CA ARG A 570 22.61 -1.45 16.80
C ARG A 570 21.51 -2.02 17.68
N THR A 571 20.26 -1.92 17.27
CA THR A 571 19.12 -2.45 18.05
C THR A 571 19.15 -3.98 18.10
N ALA A 572 19.56 -4.67 17.04
CA ALA A 572 19.75 -6.12 17.07
C ALA A 572 20.80 -6.52 18.12
N GLU A 573 21.98 -5.89 18.09
CA GLU A 573 23.07 -6.17 19.02
C GLU A 573 22.68 -5.89 20.47
N GLU A 574 21.99 -4.78 20.74
CA GLU A 574 21.49 -4.39 22.07
C GLU A 574 20.49 -5.41 22.65
N HIS A 575 19.73 -6.09 21.80
CA HIS A 575 18.72 -7.07 22.19
C HIS A 575 19.17 -8.53 21.97
N GLY A 576 20.47 -8.77 21.75
CA GLY A 576 21.03 -10.11 21.62
C GLY A 576 20.66 -10.86 20.33
N ALA A 577 20.16 -10.14 19.33
CA ALA A 577 19.91 -10.64 17.98
C ALA A 577 21.13 -10.41 17.08
N THR A 578 21.23 -11.18 15.99
CA THR A 578 22.33 -11.08 15.02
C THR A 578 21.89 -10.32 13.78
N PHE A 579 22.62 -9.27 13.40
CA PHE A 579 22.36 -8.55 12.15
C PHE A 579 22.99 -9.26 10.94
N VAL A 580 22.21 -9.47 9.89
CA VAL A 580 22.66 -10.03 8.61
C VAL A 580 22.87 -8.89 7.63
N ASP A 581 24.14 -8.62 7.30
CA ASP A 581 24.51 -7.57 6.37
C ASP A 581 24.20 -7.94 4.92
N THR A 582 23.26 -7.21 4.33
CA THR A 582 22.87 -7.33 2.92
C THR A 582 23.44 -6.20 2.06
N TYR A 583 24.06 -5.18 2.65
CA TYR A 583 24.70 -4.09 1.91
C TYR A 583 25.91 -4.60 1.14
N THR A 584 26.83 -5.28 1.82
CA THR A 584 28.07 -5.79 1.21
C THR A 584 27.77 -6.77 0.07
N LEU A 585 26.70 -7.55 0.18
CA LEU A 585 26.25 -8.47 -0.88
C LEU A 585 25.81 -7.73 -2.14
N GLY A 586 25.27 -6.52 -2.01
CA GLY A 586 24.75 -5.73 -3.13
C GLY A 586 25.79 -4.85 -3.83
N ILE A 587 27.05 -4.82 -3.38
CA ILE A 587 28.11 -4.04 -4.05
C ILE A 587 28.36 -4.63 -5.45
N GLY A 588 28.12 -3.83 -6.49
CA GLY A 588 28.20 -4.28 -7.90
C GLY A 588 26.94 -5.01 -8.40
N HIS A 589 25.97 -5.25 -7.52
CA HIS A 589 24.69 -5.90 -7.82
C HIS A 589 23.48 -5.00 -7.53
N ASP A 590 23.73 -3.70 -7.39
CA ASP A 590 22.73 -2.65 -7.14
C ASP A 590 21.82 -2.39 -8.37
N THR A 591 20.81 -1.53 -8.22
CA THR A 591 19.83 -1.27 -9.29
C THR A 591 20.43 -0.62 -10.54
N CYS A 592 21.66 -0.09 -10.47
CA CYS A 592 22.41 0.46 -11.59
C CYS A 592 23.24 -0.60 -12.35
N ALA A 593 23.38 -1.82 -11.82
CA ALA A 593 24.05 -2.91 -12.50
C ALA A 593 23.31 -3.31 -13.79
N ALA A 594 23.98 -4.06 -14.66
CA ALA A 594 23.33 -4.67 -15.81
C ALA A 594 22.25 -5.66 -15.33
N PRO A 595 21.13 -5.84 -16.06
CA PRO A 595 20.03 -6.70 -15.62
C PRO A 595 20.44 -8.11 -15.16
N ALA A 596 21.46 -8.71 -15.78
CA ALA A 596 21.96 -10.04 -15.42
C ALA A 596 22.69 -10.08 -14.07
N ASP A 597 23.23 -8.95 -13.62
CA ASP A 597 24.03 -8.83 -12.40
C ASP A 597 23.22 -8.22 -11.24
N ARG A 598 21.97 -7.81 -11.44
CA ARG A 598 21.16 -7.19 -10.37
C ARG A 598 20.75 -8.20 -9.31
N TYR A 599 20.82 -7.80 -8.05
CA TYR A 599 20.14 -8.47 -6.94
C TYR A 599 18.85 -7.77 -6.57
N ILE A 600 18.79 -6.44 -6.72
CA ILE A 600 17.60 -5.64 -6.50
C ILE A 600 17.18 -5.00 -7.83
N GLU A 601 15.91 -5.11 -8.19
CA GLU A 601 15.38 -4.46 -9.38
C GLU A 601 15.16 -2.96 -9.15
N GLY A 602 15.33 -2.17 -10.21
CA GLY A 602 15.09 -0.73 -10.16
C GLY A 602 13.60 -0.35 -10.14
N VAL A 603 13.34 0.94 -10.35
CA VAL A 603 11.97 1.48 -10.46
C VAL A 603 11.20 0.83 -11.61
N ALA A 604 11.90 0.53 -12.71
CA ALA A 604 11.40 -0.28 -13.81
C ALA A 604 12.11 -1.65 -13.78
N PRO A 605 11.47 -2.71 -13.26
CA PRO A 605 12.07 -4.02 -13.18
C PRO A 605 12.28 -4.63 -14.57
N THR A 606 13.40 -5.31 -14.73
CA THR A 606 13.81 -6.03 -15.96
C THR A 606 13.69 -7.55 -15.82
N SER A 607 13.50 -8.02 -14.60
CA SER A 607 13.26 -9.42 -14.24
C SER A 607 11.92 -9.53 -13.50
N PRO A 608 11.30 -10.73 -13.41
CA PRO A 608 10.11 -10.94 -12.58
C PRO A 608 10.42 -10.71 -11.09
N ALA A 609 10.12 -9.50 -10.62
CA ALA A 609 10.16 -9.04 -9.23
C ALA A 609 9.40 -7.72 -9.14
N ALA A 610 8.95 -7.34 -7.94
CA ALA A 610 8.40 -6.01 -7.73
C ALA A 610 9.48 -4.90 -7.87
N PRO A 611 9.12 -3.68 -8.27
CA PRO A 611 10.05 -2.55 -8.31
C PRO A 611 10.74 -2.33 -6.95
N LEU A 612 12.04 -2.05 -6.94
CA LEU A 612 12.83 -1.84 -5.72
C LEU A 612 12.83 -3.04 -4.76
N HIS A 613 12.66 -4.26 -5.28
CA HIS A 613 12.72 -5.49 -4.47
C HIS A 613 13.79 -6.46 -4.98
N PRO A 614 14.23 -7.42 -4.14
CA PRO A 614 15.12 -8.48 -4.59
C PRO A 614 14.49 -9.31 -5.70
N ASN A 615 15.29 -9.64 -6.72
CA ASN A 615 14.93 -10.67 -7.70
C ASN A 615 15.40 -12.06 -7.23
N ALA A 616 15.19 -13.10 -8.05
CA ALA A 616 15.61 -14.46 -7.71
C ALA A 616 17.14 -14.62 -7.45
N ALA A 617 17.99 -13.78 -8.04
CA ALA A 617 19.42 -13.79 -7.74
C ALA A 617 19.70 -13.14 -6.38
N GLY A 618 19.06 -12.00 -6.09
CA GLY A 618 19.14 -11.34 -4.79
C GLY A 618 18.60 -12.20 -3.65
N ALA A 619 17.44 -12.82 -3.83
CA ALA A 619 16.87 -13.75 -2.83
C ALA A 619 17.82 -14.92 -2.51
N ARG A 620 18.52 -15.45 -3.52
CA ARG A 620 19.54 -16.49 -3.31
C ARG A 620 20.76 -15.98 -2.55
N ALA A 621 21.25 -14.78 -2.89
CA ALA A 621 22.37 -14.18 -2.19
C ALA A 621 22.04 -13.89 -0.72
N ILE A 622 20.89 -13.29 -0.45
CA ILE A 622 20.42 -12.97 0.91
C ILE A 622 20.17 -14.24 1.72
N GLY A 623 19.48 -15.23 1.13
CA GLY A 623 19.20 -16.50 1.80
C GLY A 623 20.47 -17.30 2.12
N GLY A 624 21.45 -17.29 1.20
CA GLY A 624 22.76 -17.89 1.43
C GLY A 624 23.56 -17.19 2.52
N ALA A 625 23.51 -15.86 2.57
CA ALA A 625 24.15 -15.08 3.64
C ALA A 625 23.51 -15.37 4.99
N LEU A 626 22.18 -15.36 5.10
CA LEU A 626 21.47 -15.74 6.32
C LEU A 626 21.86 -17.15 6.78
N ALA A 627 21.84 -18.14 5.89
CA ALA A 627 22.23 -19.51 6.22
C ALA A 627 23.70 -19.63 6.68
N THR A 628 24.59 -18.83 6.09
CA THR A 628 26.00 -18.78 6.50
C THR A 628 26.15 -18.19 7.91
N THR A 629 25.44 -17.10 8.19
CA THR A 629 25.45 -16.46 9.52
C THR A 629 24.88 -17.38 10.59
N VAL A 630 23.77 -18.09 10.31
CA VAL A 630 23.19 -19.08 11.22
C VAL A 630 24.21 -20.18 11.56
N ARG A 631 24.87 -20.76 10.56
CA ARG A 631 25.90 -21.79 10.78
C ARG A 631 27.09 -21.29 11.59
N ALA A 632 27.49 -20.03 11.40
CA ALA A 632 28.55 -19.42 12.18
C ALA A 632 28.15 -19.23 13.65
N GLY A 633 26.89 -18.86 13.92
CA GLY A 633 26.34 -18.72 15.28
C GLY A 633 26.22 -20.03 16.06
N THR A 634 25.81 -21.11 15.39
CA THR A 634 25.66 -22.44 16.01
C THR A 634 26.98 -23.12 16.44
N GLY A 635 28.13 -22.53 16.12
CA GLY A 635 29.46 -23.06 16.42
C GLY A 635 29.98 -22.77 17.84
N GLU A 636 29.33 -21.89 18.60
CA GLU A 636 29.71 -21.59 19.98
C GLU A 636 28.66 -22.15 20.96
N PRO A 637 28.99 -23.15 21.79
CA PRO A 637 28.01 -23.79 22.66
C PRO A 637 27.58 -22.81 23.76
N ARG A 638 26.42 -22.16 23.58
CA ARG A 638 25.69 -21.58 24.70
C ARG A 638 25.17 -22.73 25.56
N PRO A 639 25.48 -22.77 26.86
CA PRO A 639 24.95 -23.81 27.73
C PRO A 639 23.43 -23.64 27.81
N ARG A 640 22.67 -24.61 27.27
CA ARG A 640 21.26 -24.78 27.60
C ARG A 640 21.17 -24.84 29.12
N SER A 641 20.49 -23.87 29.73
CA SER A 641 20.24 -23.87 31.17
C SER A 641 19.44 -25.14 31.52
N PRO A 642 19.98 -26.06 32.34
CA PRO A 642 19.18 -27.11 32.91
C PRO A 642 18.69 -26.59 34.26
N ASP A 643 17.44 -26.11 34.35
CA ASP A 643 16.68 -26.17 35.61
C ASP A 643 15.21 -25.76 35.41
N SER A 644 14.40 -26.73 35.01
CA SER A 644 12.99 -26.79 35.39
C SER A 644 12.64 -28.20 35.91
N ALA A 645 13.39 -28.65 36.92
CA ALA A 645 12.98 -29.78 37.76
C ALA A 645 13.38 -29.49 39.20
N GLY A 646 12.36 -29.30 40.05
CA GLY A 646 12.44 -28.60 41.32
C GLY A 646 13.44 -29.12 42.35
N ARG A 647 13.96 -28.19 43.15
CA ARG A 647 14.44 -28.44 44.51
C ARG A 647 14.02 -27.29 45.43
N GLY A 648 13.24 -27.63 46.43
CA GLY A 648 12.92 -26.75 47.55
C GLY A 648 14.11 -26.60 48.51
N LEU A 649 13.98 -25.59 49.36
CA LEU A 649 14.67 -25.34 50.63
C LEU A 649 16.22 -25.47 50.64
N ALA A 650 16.89 -24.32 50.81
CA ALA A 650 17.65 -24.03 52.02
C ALA A 650 18.24 -22.61 52.00
N VAL A 651 17.87 -21.83 53.01
CA VAL A 651 18.55 -20.59 53.43
C VAL A 651 19.84 -20.97 54.16
N PRO A 652 20.97 -20.29 53.93
CA PRO A 652 22.02 -20.19 54.94
C PRO A 652 22.09 -18.79 55.54
N VAL A 653 21.89 -18.75 56.85
CA VAL A 653 22.23 -17.66 57.76
C VAL A 653 23.70 -17.82 58.20
N ARG A 654 24.33 -16.69 58.55
CA ARG A 654 25.62 -16.45 59.28
C ARG A 654 26.83 -16.11 58.40
N ALA A 655 27.73 -15.21 58.79
CA ALA A 655 27.82 -14.27 59.92
C ALA A 655 28.95 -13.27 59.64
N LYS A 656 28.88 -12.10 60.27
CA LYS A 656 30.01 -11.19 60.52
C LYS A 656 31.13 -11.94 61.27
N THR A 657 32.39 -11.68 60.90
CA THR A 657 33.52 -11.32 61.77
C THR A 657 34.79 -11.20 60.92
N GLY A 658 35.58 -10.14 61.11
CA GLY A 658 36.93 -9.97 60.56
C GLY A 658 37.12 -8.62 59.91
#